data_AF-A0A1Q5D091-F1
#
_entry.id   AF-A0A1Q5D091-F1
#
_cell.length_a   1.000
_cell.length_b   1.000
_cell.length_c   1.000
_cell.angle_alpha   90.00
_cell.angle_beta   90.00
_cell.angle_gamma   90.00
#
_symmetry.space_group_name_H-M   'P 1'
#
loop_
_entity.id
_entity.type
_entity.pdbx_description
1 polymer ?
#
loop_
_entity_poly.entity_id
_entity_poly.type
_entity_poly.pdbx_seq_one_letter_code
_entity_poly.pdbx_strand_id
1 'polypeptide(L)'
;MRPRRIAAASTAVALVAAGLTATTGPAAAKAGDYSALIQRASYGVPHITAHDFASLGYGVGYVQAEDNICTIAETVATVRAQRARWFGTSGEAATNVTSDLFQQKVIDDRVAERLLTGPRDGLHSPSDEVRDQIRGFAAGYNAYLRRTGAAKLTDPACAGKPWVQPITELDLWRAHWTSMARAGSAGLADGIVAAAPPGKGAPTSPGEITGQLPAPEAAALVAAHDGAPAGVGSNAYALGRDATASGAGMLLANPHFPWDGPDRFYRMHLKIPGRYDVEGAALVGDPFIEIGHNGRVAWSHTVSTARRFTWHKLTLVPGAPTSYRYDGKPRKMAARTVTVQTPDGPVSRTLYDTHFGPVVVVPGVFDWTADTAYAISDPNAANNRALDGWLAMGRARSVADLRAALDRHQSLPWVNVIAADSDGKALYADHSVVPRVTDHLAATCIPVAWRDLYAGSGEAVLDGSRSACELGRDPDAAVPGIFGPAHLPTLVRNDYVTNSNDSYWLANPQQPLERFPRIIGNERTERSLRTRLGVHQVRQRLAGTDGLPGTRFTTGNLWAVTLGNRAYGGELVRDDLVRSCTADPVATASDGTRVDLSAACAALRGWDLRVDLDSRGSHVFTEFARAGGLRFADRFDPANPLTTPSRLAIDDPRIRTALADAVQLLDGIPLNARLGDIQTEPRGAERIPIHGGWPEAGVFNMTINLVQPGVGYPKVVHGTSFLMAVELGPNGPSGRQILTYSQSANPNSPWYADQTRLYSGKGFDTIKFTERQLKADPNLVTYRVGERAAADR
;
A
#
# COMPACT_ATOMS: atom_id res chain seq x y z
N MET A 1 27.68 22.24 -73.00
CA MET A 1 29.11 22.53 -73.25
C MET A 1 29.95 21.68 -72.30
N ARG A 2 30.88 20.90 -72.87
CA ARG A 2 32.01 20.21 -72.18
C ARG A 2 32.98 21.25 -71.59
N PRO A 3 33.98 20.91 -70.73
CA PRO A 3 34.66 19.60 -70.57
C PRO A 3 34.78 19.12 -69.09
N ARG A 4 35.09 17.87 -68.67
CA ARG A 4 35.89 16.71 -69.13
C ARG A 4 37.41 16.90 -69.24
N ARG A 5 38.17 16.46 -68.22
CA ARG A 5 39.44 15.69 -68.30
C ARG A 5 39.54 14.82 -67.04
N ILE A 6 39.40 13.49 -67.09
CA ILE A 6 40.32 12.43 -67.59
C ILE A 6 41.55 12.26 -66.69
N ALA A 7 41.58 11.18 -65.91
CA ALA A 7 42.61 10.14 -66.00
C ALA A 7 42.11 8.87 -65.28
N ALA A 8 42.28 7.73 -65.95
CA ALA A 8 41.95 6.39 -65.48
C ALA A 8 43.25 5.57 -65.36
N ALA A 9 43.13 4.40 -64.74
CA ALA A 9 44.06 3.27 -64.69
C ALA A 9 45.10 3.36 -63.54
N SER A 10 45.39 2.33 -62.73
CA SER A 10 45.23 0.88 -62.90
C SER A 10 45.19 0.15 -61.54
N THR A 11 44.52 -1.00 -61.55
CA THR A 11 44.48 -2.12 -60.60
C THR A 11 45.83 -2.59 -60.05
N ALA A 12 45.90 -2.90 -58.75
CA ALA A 12 46.28 -4.24 -58.23
C ALA A 12 46.26 -4.33 -56.68
N VAL A 13 45.46 -5.29 -56.19
CA VAL A 13 45.66 -6.18 -55.03
C VAL A 13 46.07 -5.55 -53.68
N ALA A 14 45.15 -5.57 -52.71
CA ALA A 14 45.48 -5.51 -51.29
C ALA A 14 44.67 -6.53 -50.49
N LEU A 15 45.39 -7.46 -49.85
CA LEU A 15 44.87 -8.38 -48.83
C LEU A 15 44.51 -7.61 -47.55
N VAL A 16 43.35 -7.99 -47.02
CA VAL A 16 42.82 -7.93 -45.64
C VAL A 16 43.71 -7.30 -44.57
N ALA A 17 43.21 -6.22 -43.96
CA ALA A 17 43.42 -5.92 -42.55
C ALA A 17 42.09 -5.44 -41.95
N ALA A 18 41.70 -6.05 -40.82
CA ALA A 18 40.46 -5.82 -40.11
C ALA A 18 40.36 -4.37 -39.57
N GLY A 19 39.28 -3.68 -39.91
CA GLY A 19 38.88 -2.41 -39.31
C GLY A 19 37.59 -2.58 -38.54
N LEU A 20 37.68 -2.65 -37.21
CA LEU A 20 36.55 -2.50 -36.30
C LEU A 20 35.96 -1.09 -36.47
N THR A 21 34.84 -0.97 -37.17
CA THR A 21 33.98 0.21 -37.07
C THR A 21 33.18 0.10 -35.77
N ALA A 22 33.68 0.74 -34.72
CA ALA A 22 32.94 0.97 -33.50
C ALA A 22 31.71 1.84 -33.82
N THR A 23 30.54 1.21 -33.83
CA THR A 23 29.26 1.92 -33.77
C THR A 23 29.15 2.56 -32.40
N THR A 24 29.13 3.89 -32.37
CA THR A 24 28.89 4.67 -31.16
C THR A 24 27.48 4.41 -30.65
N GLY A 25 27.37 3.55 -29.63
CA GLY A 25 26.15 3.44 -28.82
C GLY A 25 25.88 4.73 -28.04
N PRO A 26 24.64 4.97 -27.59
CA PRO A 26 24.31 6.14 -26.79
C PRO A 26 25.14 6.10 -25.50
N ALA A 27 25.87 7.18 -25.25
CA ALA A 27 26.73 7.34 -24.08
C ALA A 27 25.91 7.14 -22.80
N ALA A 28 26.38 6.24 -21.93
CA ALA A 28 25.97 6.22 -20.54
C ALA A 28 26.25 7.61 -19.93
N ALA A 29 25.25 8.23 -19.31
CA ALA A 29 25.41 9.51 -18.64
C ALA A 29 26.55 9.42 -17.62
N LYS A 30 27.59 10.24 -17.81
CA LYS A 30 28.64 10.50 -16.81
C LYS A 30 27.97 10.88 -15.49
N ALA A 31 28.57 10.50 -14.36
CA ALA A 31 28.22 11.03 -13.05
C ALA A 31 28.24 12.56 -13.12
N GLY A 32 27.06 13.17 -13.19
CA GLY A 32 26.89 14.61 -13.38
C GLY A 32 27.01 15.37 -12.06
N ASP A 33 27.22 16.68 -12.16
CA ASP A 33 27.19 17.60 -11.03
C ASP A 33 25.75 17.68 -10.47
N TYR A 34 25.47 16.96 -9.38
CA TYR A 34 24.15 17.04 -8.72
C TYR A 34 23.99 18.36 -7.97
N SER A 35 22.82 18.99 -8.05
CA SER A 35 22.49 20.13 -7.19
C SER A 35 21.00 20.29 -6.90
N ALA A 36 20.64 20.27 -5.62
CA ALA A 36 19.28 20.54 -5.14
C ALA A 36 19.29 21.64 -4.07
N LEU A 37 18.36 22.58 -4.20
CA LEU A 37 17.99 23.53 -3.15
C LEU A 37 16.99 22.84 -2.23
N ILE A 38 17.31 22.77 -0.94
CA ILE A 38 16.46 22.22 0.10
C ILE A 38 15.94 23.36 0.97
N GLN A 39 14.63 23.44 1.11
CA GLN A 39 13.97 24.36 2.02
C GLN A 39 13.11 23.53 2.97
N ARG A 40 13.51 23.39 4.24
CA ARG A 40 12.73 22.69 5.26
C ARG A 40 11.82 23.68 5.97
N ALA A 41 10.52 23.43 5.93
CA ALA A 41 9.50 24.21 6.65
C ALA A 41 9.22 23.61 8.05
N SER A 42 8.20 24.13 8.74
CA SER A 42 7.71 23.57 9.99
C SER A 42 7.52 22.05 9.92
N TYR A 43 7.79 21.37 11.03
CA TYR A 43 7.76 19.90 11.17
C TYR A 43 8.77 19.15 10.28
N GLY A 44 9.78 19.86 9.76
CA GLY A 44 10.88 19.27 9.00
C GLY A 44 10.54 18.92 7.55
N VAL A 45 9.38 19.31 7.03
CA VAL A 45 8.93 18.94 5.68
C VAL A 45 9.85 19.59 4.62
N PRO A 46 10.55 18.80 3.78
CA PRO A 46 11.45 19.34 2.78
C PRO A 46 10.71 19.75 1.49
N HIS A 47 11.05 20.93 0.99
CA HIS A 47 10.74 21.42 -0.34
C HIS A 47 12.03 21.41 -1.18
N ILE A 48 12.06 20.58 -2.21
CA ILE A 48 13.25 20.19 -2.96
C ILE A 48 13.12 20.75 -4.37
N THR A 49 13.94 21.74 -4.69
CA THR A 49 13.99 22.35 -6.02
C THR A 49 15.29 21.97 -6.73
N ALA A 50 15.16 21.44 -7.94
CA ALA A 50 16.28 21.06 -8.80
C ALA A 50 16.05 21.48 -10.26
N HIS A 51 17.08 21.32 -11.10
CA HIS A 51 17.02 21.67 -12.52
C HIS A 51 16.69 20.48 -13.43
N ASP A 52 16.87 19.26 -12.93
CA ASP A 52 16.55 18.01 -13.61
C ASP A 52 16.17 16.92 -12.59
N PHE A 53 15.70 15.78 -13.11
CA PHE A 53 15.24 14.66 -12.31
C PHE A 53 16.37 13.97 -11.55
N ALA A 54 17.59 13.96 -12.08
CA ALA A 54 18.74 13.35 -11.42
C ALA A 54 19.13 14.13 -10.14
N SER A 55 19.20 15.46 -10.25
CA SER A 55 19.42 16.36 -9.10
C SER A 55 18.23 16.39 -8.15
N LEU A 56 17.00 16.28 -8.65
CA LEU A 56 15.80 16.17 -7.80
C LEU A 56 15.89 14.91 -6.95
N GLY A 57 16.17 13.76 -7.58
CA GLY A 57 16.40 12.49 -6.89
C GLY A 57 17.52 12.60 -5.86
N TYR A 58 18.63 13.24 -6.19
CA TYR A 58 19.73 13.49 -5.25
C TYR A 58 19.28 14.26 -4.01
N GLY A 59 18.49 15.32 -4.19
CA GLY A 59 17.90 16.05 -3.08
C GLY A 59 17.01 15.17 -2.20
N VAL A 60 16.12 14.37 -2.82
CA VAL A 60 15.21 13.45 -2.12
C VAL A 60 15.98 12.40 -1.33
N GLY A 61 16.93 11.70 -1.95
CA GLY A 61 17.74 10.68 -1.29
C GLY A 61 18.55 11.21 -0.12
N TYR A 62 19.05 12.45 -0.23
CA TYR A 62 19.77 13.10 0.86
C TYR A 62 18.87 13.39 2.06
N VAL A 63 17.69 13.99 1.86
CA VAL A 63 16.80 14.37 2.98
C VAL A 63 16.08 13.17 3.59
N GLN A 64 15.71 12.16 2.79
CA GLN A 64 15.15 10.93 3.34
C GLN A 64 16.20 10.14 4.13
N ALA A 65 17.48 10.12 3.71
CA ALA A 65 18.56 9.55 4.52
C ALA A 65 18.77 10.34 5.81
N GLU A 66 18.71 11.68 5.76
CA GLU A 66 18.81 12.53 6.95
C GLU A 66 17.78 12.18 8.03
N ASP A 67 16.57 11.84 7.62
CA ASP A 67 15.45 11.59 8.53
C ASP A 67 15.21 10.10 8.84
N ASN A 68 15.53 9.18 7.92
CA ASN A 68 15.07 7.79 7.95
C ASN A 68 16.10 6.77 7.40
N ILE A 69 17.42 7.04 7.49
CA ILE A 69 18.46 6.16 6.95
C ILE A 69 18.37 4.70 7.44
N CYS A 70 18.02 4.46 8.71
CA CYS A 70 17.93 3.11 9.25
C CYS A 70 16.87 2.27 8.53
N THR A 71 15.70 2.86 8.30
CA THR A 71 14.59 2.22 7.58
C THR A 71 14.94 1.91 6.13
N ILE A 72 15.60 2.84 5.43
CA ILE A 72 16.05 2.63 4.05
C ILE A 72 17.12 1.53 4.00
N ALA A 73 18.10 1.56 4.90
CA ALA A 73 19.16 0.56 4.96
C ALA A 73 18.62 -0.85 5.28
N GLU A 74 17.61 -0.97 6.15
CA GLU A 74 16.94 -2.25 6.41
C GLU A 74 16.19 -2.77 5.18
N THR A 75 15.51 -1.90 4.44
CA THR A 75 14.88 -2.25 3.16
C THR A 75 15.91 -2.79 2.17
N VAL A 76 17.07 -2.12 2.07
CA VAL A 76 18.16 -2.57 1.20
C VAL A 76 18.75 -3.90 1.67
N ALA A 77 18.93 -4.12 2.97
CA ALA A 77 19.34 -5.42 3.50
C ALA A 77 18.36 -6.53 3.13
N THR A 78 17.06 -6.22 3.11
CA THR A 78 15.99 -7.14 2.69
C THR A 78 16.14 -7.54 1.23
N VAL A 79 16.20 -6.57 0.31
CA VAL A 79 16.25 -6.86 -1.12
C VAL A 79 17.63 -7.27 -1.64
N ARG A 80 18.64 -7.28 -0.76
CA ARG A 80 19.93 -7.94 -0.98
C ARG A 80 19.96 -9.38 -0.47
N ALA A 81 18.86 -9.89 0.10
CA ALA A 81 18.79 -11.19 0.76
C ALA A 81 19.80 -11.35 1.90
N GLN A 82 19.86 -10.36 2.80
CA GLN A 82 20.80 -10.32 3.91
C GLN A 82 20.14 -10.12 5.28
N ARG A 83 18.82 -10.27 5.40
CA ARG A 83 18.15 -10.10 6.70
C ARG A 83 18.66 -11.11 7.71
N ALA A 84 18.77 -12.38 7.35
CA ALA A 84 19.23 -13.45 8.23
C ALA A 84 20.65 -13.16 8.75
N ARG A 85 21.52 -12.65 7.87
CA ARG A 85 22.89 -12.25 8.21
C ARG A 85 22.94 -11.14 9.26
N TRP A 86 22.06 -10.15 9.18
CA TRP A 86 22.16 -8.93 9.98
C TRP A 86 21.20 -8.86 11.17
N PHE A 87 20.06 -9.55 11.09
CA PHE A 87 18.96 -9.49 12.05
C PHE A 87 18.65 -10.85 12.69
N GLY A 88 19.43 -11.89 12.38
CA GLY A 88 19.35 -13.21 13.01
C GLY A 88 18.36 -14.18 12.34
N THR A 89 18.32 -15.40 12.88
CA THR A 89 17.66 -16.58 12.28
C THR A 89 16.65 -17.27 13.21
N SER A 90 16.45 -16.80 14.44
CA SER A 90 15.66 -17.48 15.48
C SER A 90 14.65 -16.57 16.17
N GLY A 91 13.63 -17.15 16.81
CA GLY A 91 12.54 -16.39 17.44
C GLY A 91 11.75 -15.57 16.41
N GLU A 92 11.53 -14.28 16.69
CA GLU A 92 10.89 -13.34 15.75
C GLU A 92 11.67 -13.18 14.42
N ALA A 93 12.97 -13.51 14.42
CA ALA A 93 13.84 -13.42 13.25
C ALA A 93 13.81 -14.68 12.36
N ALA A 94 13.02 -15.72 12.70
CA ALA A 94 12.96 -16.96 11.93
C ALA A 94 12.49 -16.75 10.48
N THR A 95 11.63 -15.76 10.24
CA THR A 95 11.13 -15.40 8.89
C THR A 95 12.18 -14.73 8.01
N ASN A 96 13.30 -14.26 8.57
CA ASN A 96 14.37 -13.64 7.79
C ASN A 96 15.00 -14.60 6.79
N VAL A 97 15.11 -15.89 7.14
CA VAL A 97 15.63 -16.92 6.20
C VAL A 97 14.67 -17.10 5.02
N THR A 98 13.35 -17.13 5.29
CA THR A 98 12.33 -17.22 4.24
C THR A 98 12.37 -15.99 3.33
N SER A 99 12.42 -14.79 3.92
CA SER A 99 12.58 -13.53 3.18
C SER A 99 13.84 -13.55 2.30
N ASP A 100 14.98 -13.94 2.84
CA ASP A 100 16.24 -13.96 2.09
C ASP A 100 16.20 -15.00 0.96
N LEU A 101 15.65 -16.19 1.18
CA LEU A 101 15.52 -17.20 0.12
C LEU A 101 14.64 -16.70 -1.04
N PHE A 102 13.54 -16.02 -0.72
CA PHE A 102 12.68 -15.40 -1.74
C PHE A 102 13.42 -14.28 -2.49
N GLN A 103 14.05 -13.35 -1.78
CA GLN A 103 14.77 -12.23 -2.38
C GLN A 103 16.00 -12.70 -3.19
N GLN A 104 16.69 -13.74 -2.73
CA GLN A 104 17.81 -14.34 -3.45
C GLN A 104 17.33 -14.99 -4.75
N LYS A 105 16.15 -15.64 -4.77
CA LYS A 105 15.53 -16.12 -6.01
C LYS A 105 15.34 -14.97 -7.01
N VAL A 106 14.81 -13.84 -6.54
CA VAL A 106 14.55 -12.65 -7.36
C VAL A 106 15.85 -12.09 -7.95
N ILE A 107 16.93 -12.06 -7.15
CA ILE A 107 18.28 -11.68 -7.58
C ILE A 107 18.82 -12.66 -8.64
N ASP A 108 18.74 -13.97 -8.38
CA ASP A 108 19.24 -15.02 -9.27
C ASP A 108 18.48 -15.07 -10.60
N ASP A 109 17.20 -14.71 -10.57
CA ASP A 109 16.36 -14.55 -11.75
C ASP A 109 16.59 -13.21 -12.45
N ARG A 110 17.35 -12.28 -11.87
CA ARG A 110 17.62 -10.95 -12.44
C ARG A 110 16.34 -10.18 -12.80
N VAL A 111 15.32 -10.29 -11.94
CA VAL A 111 13.99 -9.74 -12.21
C VAL A 111 14.04 -8.23 -12.46
N ALA A 112 14.67 -7.48 -11.54
CA ALA A 112 14.82 -6.03 -11.67
C ALA A 112 15.59 -5.65 -12.94
N GLU A 113 16.69 -6.33 -13.24
CA GLU A 113 17.50 -6.05 -14.43
C GLU A 113 16.71 -6.28 -15.73
N ARG A 114 15.92 -7.36 -15.82
CA ARG A 114 15.05 -7.61 -16.99
C ARG A 114 14.02 -6.51 -17.19
N LEU A 115 13.43 -6.00 -16.11
CA LEU A 115 12.47 -4.88 -16.15
C LEU A 115 13.09 -3.56 -16.60
N LEU A 116 14.42 -3.45 -16.63
CA LEU A 116 15.16 -2.27 -17.13
C LEU A 116 15.58 -2.40 -18.58
N THR A 117 15.28 -3.53 -19.24
CA THR A 117 15.59 -3.77 -20.65
C THR A 117 14.44 -3.39 -21.58
N GLY A 118 14.76 -3.02 -22.82
CA GLY A 118 13.77 -2.64 -23.83
C GLY A 118 13.60 -1.13 -24.00
N PRO A 119 12.58 -0.70 -24.76
CA PRO A 119 12.29 0.71 -25.00
C PRO A 119 11.92 1.45 -23.70
N ARG A 120 12.56 2.59 -23.45
CA ARG A 120 12.35 3.44 -22.26
C ARG A 120 11.14 4.38 -22.44
N ASP A 121 9.98 3.81 -22.71
CA ASP A 121 8.73 4.53 -22.99
C ASP A 121 7.80 4.66 -21.77
N GLY A 122 8.21 4.14 -20.61
CA GLY A 122 7.41 4.10 -19.38
C GLY A 122 6.29 3.04 -19.38
N LEU A 123 6.24 2.18 -20.42
CA LEU A 123 5.34 1.03 -20.50
C LEU A 123 6.10 -0.30 -20.47
N HIS A 124 7.20 -0.38 -21.23
CA HIS A 124 8.02 -1.59 -21.35
C HIS A 124 9.26 -1.55 -20.46
N SER A 125 9.84 -0.37 -20.28
CA SER A 125 10.96 -0.08 -19.40
C SER A 125 10.83 1.35 -18.86
N PRO A 126 11.29 1.64 -17.64
CA PRO A 126 11.20 2.96 -17.05
C PRO A 126 11.82 4.04 -17.94
N SER A 127 11.17 5.22 -17.99
CA SER A 127 11.67 6.36 -18.76
C SER A 127 13.01 6.88 -18.22
N ASP A 128 13.73 7.65 -19.04
CA ASP A 128 14.99 8.26 -18.62
C ASP A 128 14.83 9.16 -17.39
N GLU A 129 13.71 9.87 -17.27
CA GLU A 129 13.42 10.74 -16.13
C GLU A 129 13.28 9.94 -14.84
N VAL A 130 12.58 8.81 -14.89
CA VAL A 130 12.43 7.92 -13.74
C VAL A 130 13.77 7.32 -13.35
N ARG A 131 14.55 6.83 -14.32
CA ARG A 131 15.87 6.25 -14.05
C ARG A 131 16.84 7.28 -13.50
N ASP A 132 16.80 8.51 -13.98
CA ASP A 132 17.63 9.60 -13.49
C ASP A 132 17.27 9.95 -12.04
N GLN A 133 15.98 10.03 -11.70
CA GLN A 133 15.56 10.29 -10.32
C GLN A 133 15.95 9.16 -9.35
N ILE A 134 15.83 7.89 -9.75
CA ILE A 134 16.27 6.74 -8.95
C ILE A 134 17.80 6.74 -8.77
N ARG A 135 18.56 7.01 -9.84
CA ARG A 135 20.03 7.14 -9.77
C ARG A 135 20.45 8.30 -8.86
N GLY A 136 19.75 9.43 -8.98
CA GLY A 136 19.89 10.58 -8.11
C GLY A 136 19.67 10.22 -6.65
N PHE A 137 18.57 9.53 -6.33
CA PHE A 137 18.25 9.11 -4.97
C PHE A 137 19.36 8.28 -4.35
N ALA A 138 19.86 7.26 -5.07
CA ALA A 138 20.99 6.46 -4.60
C ALA A 138 22.23 7.33 -4.31
N ALA A 139 22.55 8.28 -5.20
CA ALA A 139 23.67 9.20 -5.01
C ALA A 139 23.47 10.13 -3.80
N GLY A 140 22.27 10.66 -3.60
CA GLY A 140 21.90 11.53 -2.47
C GLY A 140 22.00 10.83 -1.12
N TYR A 141 21.44 9.62 -1.02
CA TYR A 141 21.57 8.77 0.16
C TYR A 141 23.05 8.50 0.48
N ASN A 142 23.81 8.10 -0.54
CA ASN A 142 25.23 7.79 -0.38
C ASN A 142 26.05 9.02 0.02
N ALA A 143 25.70 10.21 -0.48
CA ALA A 143 26.35 11.45 -0.11
C ALA A 143 26.10 11.82 1.36
N TYR A 144 24.87 11.66 1.86
CA TYR A 144 24.58 11.82 3.28
C TYR A 144 25.38 10.83 4.13
N LEU A 145 25.37 9.54 3.76
CA LEU A 145 26.12 8.52 4.50
C LEU A 145 27.63 8.78 4.51
N ARG A 146 28.23 9.21 3.39
CA ARG A 146 29.66 9.59 3.32
C ARG A 146 29.97 10.80 4.20
N ARG A 147 29.11 11.82 4.17
CA ARG A 147 29.31 13.06 4.94
C ARG A 147 29.23 12.81 6.44
N THR A 148 28.22 12.07 6.88
CA THR A 148 27.96 11.82 8.30
C THR A 148 28.85 10.70 8.83
N GLY A 149 28.97 9.60 8.08
CA GLY A 149 29.63 8.37 8.50
C GLY A 149 28.73 7.50 9.38
N ALA A 150 28.68 6.19 9.12
CA ALA A 150 27.79 5.26 9.83
C ALA A 150 27.92 5.30 11.36
N ALA A 151 29.15 5.47 11.87
CA ALA A 151 29.42 5.53 13.32
C ALA A 151 28.93 6.82 14.00
N LYS A 152 28.65 7.88 13.24
CA LYS A 152 28.17 9.18 13.77
C LYS A 152 26.68 9.41 13.50
N LEU A 153 25.98 8.42 12.95
CA LEU A 153 24.52 8.48 12.86
C LEU A 153 23.93 8.61 14.26
N THR A 154 22.91 9.46 14.40
CA THR A 154 22.30 9.75 15.70
C THR A 154 21.17 8.78 16.03
N ASP A 155 20.64 8.05 15.05
CA ASP A 155 19.60 7.06 15.29
C ASP A 155 20.20 5.79 15.94
N PRO A 156 19.85 5.47 17.20
CA PRO A 156 20.39 4.32 17.90
C PRO A 156 20.01 2.98 17.26
N ALA A 157 18.96 2.92 16.43
CA ALA A 157 18.56 1.70 15.74
C ALA A 157 19.64 1.20 14.77
N CYS A 158 20.41 2.11 14.16
CA CYS A 158 21.40 1.74 13.14
C CYS A 158 22.78 2.42 13.28
N ALA A 159 23.00 3.26 14.28
CA ALA A 159 24.30 3.87 14.54
C ALA A 159 25.43 2.82 14.63
N GLY A 160 26.46 2.99 13.79
CA GLY A 160 27.63 2.11 13.71
C GLY A 160 27.34 0.69 13.19
N LYS A 161 26.11 0.39 12.75
CA LYS A 161 25.76 -0.95 12.28
C LYS A 161 26.33 -1.23 10.88
N PRO A 162 26.88 -2.44 10.64
CA PRO A 162 27.57 -2.76 9.39
C PRO A 162 26.65 -2.92 8.18
N TRP A 163 25.34 -3.04 8.39
CA TRP A 163 24.33 -3.12 7.34
C TRP A 163 23.90 -1.75 6.82
N VAL A 164 24.32 -0.64 7.45
CA VAL A 164 24.17 0.71 6.90
C VAL A 164 25.30 0.97 5.91
N GLN A 165 25.02 0.69 4.64
CA GLN A 165 26.01 0.70 3.56
C GLN A 165 25.57 1.63 2.42
N PRO A 166 26.50 2.01 1.52
CA PRO A 166 26.12 2.62 0.26
C PRO A 166 25.16 1.72 -0.54
N ILE A 167 24.20 2.37 -1.20
CA ILE A 167 23.15 1.74 -2.00
C ILE A 167 23.39 1.99 -3.49
N THR A 168 22.81 1.16 -4.34
CA THR A 168 22.91 1.25 -5.80
C THR A 168 21.55 1.53 -6.43
N GLU A 169 21.54 1.98 -7.69
CA GLU A 169 20.31 2.09 -8.49
C GLU A 169 19.52 0.77 -8.49
N LEU A 170 20.23 -0.36 -8.58
CA LEU A 170 19.61 -1.68 -8.64
C LEU A 170 18.97 -2.12 -7.31
N ASP A 171 19.50 -1.69 -6.17
CA ASP A 171 18.86 -1.95 -4.87
C ASP A 171 17.48 -1.29 -4.81
N LEU A 172 17.36 -0.06 -5.31
CA LEU A 172 16.09 0.67 -5.37
C LEU A 172 15.11 0.01 -6.33
N TRP A 173 15.57 -0.49 -7.49
CA TRP A 173 14.71 -1.23 -8.41
C TRP A 173 14.19 -2.55 -7.82
N ARG A 174 15.00 -3.24 -7.00
CA ARG A 174 14.57 -4.45 -6.29
C ARG A 174 13.56 -4.13 -5.17
N ALA A 175 13.78 -3.02 -4.45
CA ALA A 175 12.83 -2.51 -3.46
C ALA A 175 11.49 -2.15 -4.12
N HIS A 176 11.54 -1.41 -5.24
CA HIS A 176 10.36 -1.03 -6.01
C HIS A 176 9.60 -2.27 -6.52
N TRP A 177 10.29 -3.24 -7.13
CA TRP A 177 9.66 -4.48 -7.57
C TRP A 177 8.99 -5.25 -6.42
N THR A 178 9.65 -5.36 -5.27
CA THR A 178 9.09 -6.02 -4.08
C THR A 178 7.80 -5.32 -3.62
N SER A 179 7.76 -3.98 -3.68
CA SER A 179 6.56 -3.20 -3.38
C SER A 179 5.43 -3.45 -4.39
N MET A 180 5.74 -3.50 -5.69
CA MET A 180 4.74 -3.77 -6.74
C MET A 180 4.13 -5.17 -6.62
N ALA A 181 4.96 -6.18 -6.36
CA ALA A 181 4.53 -7.57 -6.22
C ALA A 181 3.93 -7.90 -4.84
N ARG A 182 3.79 -6.92 -3.94
CA ARG A 182 3.33 -7.11 -2.55
C ARG A 182 1.97 -7.79 -2.45
N ALA A 183 1.01 -7.36 -3.27
CA ALA A 183 -0.35 -7.92 -3.27
C ALA A 183 -0.47 -9.25 -4.05
N GLY A 184 0.66 -9.81 -4.49
CA GLY A 184 0.73 -11.08 -5.21
C GLY A 184 1.93 -11.90 -4.74
N SER A 185 2.92 -12.09 -5.60
CA SER A 185 4.04 -13.01 -5.38
C SER A 185 4.85 -12.69 -4.13
N ALA A 186 5.12 -11.43 -3.83
CA ALA A 186 5.90 -11.06 -2.64
C ALA A 186 5.10 -11.24 -1.35
N GLY A 187 3.77 -11.05 -1.38
CA GLY A 187 2.88 -11.35 -0.25
C GLY A 187 2.73 -12.85 0.02
N LEU A 188 3.07 -13.70 -0.96
CA LEU A 188 3.05 -15.17 -0.87
C LEU A 188 4.46 -15.77 -0.75
N ALA A 189 5.47 -14.97 -0.39
CA ALA A 189 6.87 -15.40 -0.31
C ALA A 189 7.05 -16.66 0.55
N ASP A 190 6.38 -16.73 1.70
CA ASP A 190 6.45 -17.89 2.59
C ASP A 190 5.94 -19.18 1.92
N GLY A 191 4.80 -19.10 1.22
CA GLY A 191 4.24 -20.23 0.48
C GLY A 191 5.08 -20.64 -0.73
N ILE A 192 5.74 -19.68 -1.40
CA ILE A 192 6.67 -19.93 -2.51
C ILE A 192 7.92 -20.66 -2.02
N VAL A 193 8.50 -20.22 -0.90
CA VAL A 193 9.71 -20.82 -0.34
C VAL A 193 9.42 -22.19 0.29
N ALA A 194 8.25 -22.35 0.90
CA ALA A 194 7.81 -23.61 1.49
C ALA A 194 7.46 -24.69 0.44
N ALA A 195 7.10 -24.30 -0.80
CA ALA A 195 6.68 -25.25 -1.84
C ALA A 195 7.73 -26.32 -2.16
N ALA A 196 7.37 -27.60 -2.00
CA ALA A 196 8.17 -28.75 -2.45
C ALA A 196 7.29 -29.92 -2.91
N PRO A 197 7.76 -30.72 -3.88
CA PRO A 197 7.07 -31.94 -4.28
C PRO A 197 7.12 -33.00 -3.17
N PRO A 198 6.09 -33.86 -3.05
CA PRO A 198 6.09 -34.95 -2.09
C PRO A 198 7.19 -35.98 -2.39
N GLY A 199 7.68 -36.64 -1.35
CA GLY A 199 8.64 -37.73 -1.47
C GLY A 199 10.07 -37.31 -1.83
N LYS A 200 10.44 -36.03 -1.64
CA LYS A 200 11.86 -35.63 -1.73
C LYS A 200 12.71 -36.45 -0.74
N GLY A 201 13.72 -37.14 -1.28
CA GLY A 201 14.71 -37.91 -0.52
C GLY A 201 15.69 -37.02 0.24
N ALA A 202 16.81 -37.62 0.69
CA ALA A 202 17.85 -36.94 1.46
C ALA A 202 18.36 -35.65 0.78
N PRO A 203 18.82 -34.65 1.56
CA PRO A 203 19.37 -33.39 1.04
C PRO A 203 20.39 -33.64 -0.08
N THR A 204 20.24 -32.91 -1.19
CA THR A 204 21.15 -32.98 -2.34
C THR A 204 22.34 -32.04 -2.20
N SER A 205 22.34 -31.16 -1.19
CA SER A 205 23.44 -30.25 -0.87
C SER A 205 23.54 -29.97 0.65
N PRO A 206 24.74 -29.69 1.19
CA PRO A 206 24.89 -29.24 2.57
C PRO A 206 24.09 -27.97 2.85
N GLY A 207 23.33 -27.95 3.96
CA GLY A 207 22.47 -26.83 4.33
C GLY A 207 21.13 -26.76 3.58
N GLU A 208 20.79 -27.75 2.74
CA GLU A 208 19.46 -27.85 2.13
C GLU A 208 18.40 -28.24 3.16
N ILE A 209 17.35 -27.42 3.29
CA ILE A 209 16.20 -27.71 4.16
C ILE A 209 15.17 -28.55 3.37
N THR A 210 14.94 -29.77 3.85
CA THR A 210 14.02 -30.75 3.25
C THR A 210 12.69 -30.91 4.01
N GLY A 211 12.48 -30.18 5.13
CA GLY A 211 11.28 -30.22 5.98
C GLY A 211 10.32 -29.03 5.81
N GLN A 212 9.20 -29.05 6.55
CA GLN A 212 8.19 -27.96 6.59
C GLN A 212 8.79 -26.70 7.21
N LEU A 213 8.97 -25.66 6.39
CA LEU A 213 9.13 -24.29 6.85
C LEU A 213 7.77 -23.74 7.29
N PRO A 214 7.73 -22.69 8.14
CA PRO A 214 6.48 -21.98 8.42
C PRO A 214 5.82 -21.58 7.11
N ALA A 215 4.57 -21.98 6.93
CA ALA A 215 3.76 -21.66 5.77
C ALA A 215 2.53 -20.89 6.23
N PRO A 216 1.98 -19.99 5.39
CA PRO A 216 0.84 -19.17 5.80
C PRO A 216 -0.37 -20.05 6.12
N GLU A 217 -1.04 -19.79 7.24
CA GLU A 217 -2.33 -20.39 7.55
C GLU A 217 -3.41 -19.92 6.55
N ALA A 218 -4.52 -20.65 6.44
CA ALA A 218 -5.64 -20.25 5.56
C ALA A 218 -6.16 -18.81 5.85
N ALA A 219 -6.04 -18.34 7.09
CA ALA A 219 -6.35 -16.95 7.47
C ALA A 219 -5.33 -15.93 6.92
N ALA A 220 -4.04 -16.30 6.81
CA ALA A 220 -3.00 -15.48 6.19
C ALA A 220 -3.18 -15.40 4.67
N LEU A 221 -3.76 -16.43 4.04
CA LEU A 221 -4.20 -16.35 2.66
C LEU A 221 -5.29 -15.25 2.52
N VAL A 222 -6.32 -15.21 3.37
CA VAL A 222 -7.35 -14.14 3.42
C VAL A 222 -6.73 -12.75 3.67
N ALA A 223 -5.72 -12.64 4.52
CA ALA A 223 -4.95 -11.40 4.71
C ALA A 223 -4.12 -10.99 3.48
N ALA A 224 -3.59 -11.95 2.71
CA ALA A 224 -2.88 -11.69 1.45
C ALA A 224 -3.83 -11.34 0.29
N HIS A 225 -5.06 -11.87 0.31
CA HIS A 225 -6.08 -11.64 -0.73
C HIS A 225 -6.41 -10.14 -0.91
N ASP A 226 -6.45 -9.36 0.17
CA ASP A 226 -6.78 -7.93 0.15
C ASP A 226 -5.53 -7.03 0.18
N GLY A 227 -4.32 -7.59 0.02
CA GLY A 227 -3.06 -6.86 0.15
C GLY A 227 -2.78 -6.34 1.57
N ALA A 228 -3.57 -6.73 2.56
CA ALA A 228 -3.40 -6.40 3.96
C ALA A 228 -4.32 -7.23 4.89
N PRO A 229 -3.91 -7.51 6.15
CA PRO A 229 -4.73 -8.23 7.12
C PRO A 229 -6.08 -7.55 7.37
N ALA A 230 -7.07 -8.33 7.80
CA ALA A 230 -8.38 -7.85 8.22
C ALA A 230 -8.22 -6.59 9.12
N GLY A 231 -8.85 -5.49 8.73
CA GLY A 231 -8.75 -4.20 9.43
C GLY A 231 -7.84 -3.16 8.78
N VAL A 232 -7.11 -3.46 7.71
CA VAL A 232 -6.42 -2.42 6.93
C VAL A 232 -7.37 -1.74 5.96
N GLY A 233 -7.23 -0.42 5.85
CA GLY A 233 -8.04 0.36 4.96
C GLY A 233 -7.48 1.75 4.73
N SER A 234 -8.12 2.54 3.89
CA SER A 234 -7.85 3.95 3.67
C SER A 234 -9.20 4.61 3.46
N ASN A 235 -9.29 5.89 3.73
CA ASN A 235 -10.42 6.68 3.26
C ASN A 235 -9.94 7.74 2.28
N ALA A 236 -10.76 8.03 1.27
CA ALA A 236 -10.54 9.19 0.42
C ALA A 236 -11.86 9.76 -0.06
N TYR A 237 -11.94 11.10 -0.08
CA TYR A 237 -13.04 11.85 -0.70
C TYR A 237 -12.46 12.74 -1.79
N ALA A 238 -13.10 12.74 -2.96
CA ALA A 238 -12.95 13.82 -3.92
C ALA A 238 -14.28 14.58 -3.97
N LEU A 239 -14.20 15.88 -3.75
CA LEU A 239 -15.33 16.78 -3.65
C LEU A 239 -15.24 17.75 -4.83
N GLY A 240 -16.24 17.71 -5.70
CA GLY A 240 -16.36 18.63 -6.82
C GLY A 240 -17.09 19.93 -6.45
N ARG A 241 -17.30 20.77 -7.45
CA ARG A 241 -17.85 22.13 -7.27
C ARG A 241 -19.22 22.21 -6.61
N ASP A 242 -20.04 21.16 -6.70
CA ASP A 242 -21.37 21.13 -6.08
C ASP A 242 -21.28 20.84 -4.57
N ALA A 243 -20.15 20.26 -4.11
CA ALA A 243 -19.91 19.93 -2.72
C ALA A 243 -19.05 20.96 -1.97
N THR A 244 -18.25 21.77 -2.66
CA THR A 244 -17.29 22.71 -2.04
C THR A 244 -17.82 24.15 -2.01
N ALA A 245 -17.48 24.90 -0.96
CA ALA A 245 -17.93 26.27 -0.80
C ALA A 245 -17.36 27.22 -1.87
N SER A 246 -16.11 26.98 -2.29
CA SER A 246 -15.40 27.79 -3.30
C SER A 246 -15.77 27.44 -4.75
N GLY A 247 -16.35 26.25 -4.98
CA GLY A 247 -16.53 25.68 -6.31
C GLY A 247 -15.27 25.04 -6.91
N ALA A 248 -14.11 25.12 -6.24
CA ALA A 248 -12.90 24.39 -6.64
C ALA A 248 -12.92 22.96 -6.11
N GLY A 249 -12.16 22.06 -6.73
CA GLY A 249 -12.03 20.69 -6.23
C GLY A 249 -11.30 20.63 -4.89
N MET A 250 -11.75 19.71 -4.04
CA MET A 250 -11.14 19.43 -2.75
C MET A 250 -10.95 17.94 -2.57
N LEU A 251 -9.84 17.54 -1.96
CA LEU A 251 -9.49 16.15 -1.71
C LEU A 251 -9.24 15.91 -0.22
N LEU A 252 -9.84 14.84 0.31
CA LEU A 252 -9.38 14.15 1.50
C LEU A 252 -8.50 12.96 1.10
N ALA A 253 -7.24 12.97 1.52
CA ALA A 253 -6.37 11.80 1.51
C ALA A 253 -6.23 11.29 2.95
N ASN A 254 -6.63 10.06 3.23
CA ASN A 254 -6.49 9.44 4.54
C ASN A 254 -6.13 7.95 4.37
N PRO A 255 -4.94 7.63 3.82
CA PRO A 255 -4.42 6.28 3.92
C PRO A 255 -4.34 5.86 5.39
N HIS A 256 -4.73 4.62 5.68
CA HIS A 256 -4.34 3.99 6.93
C HIS A 256 -3.27 2.96 6.64
N PHE A 257 -2.10 3.11 7.25
CA PHE A 257 -0.90 2.33 6.98
C PHE A 257 -0.12 2.12 8.29
N PRO A 258 0.89 1.23 8.33
CA PRO A 258 1.74 1.04 9.50
C PRO A 258 2.38 2.34 9.98
N TRP A 259 2.51 2.48 11.31
CA TRP A 259 3.16 3.64 11.94
C TRP A 259 4.68 3.48 12.09
N ASP A 260 5.19 2.26 11.88
CA ASP A 260 6.59 1.86 11.97
C ASP A 260 7.03 1.13 10.70
N GLY A 261 8.34 1.02 10.49
CA GLY A 261 8.91 0.28 9.38
C GLY A 261 8.94 1.02 8.04
N PRO A 262 9.30 0.31 6.95
CA PRO A 262 9.55 0.90 5.64
C PRO A 262 8.31 1.37 4.90
N ASP A 263 7.13 0.91 5.32
CA ASP A 263 5.85 1.31 4.75
C ASP A 263 5.31 2.63 5.32
N ARG A 264 6.07 3.33 6.16
CA ARG A 264 5.71 4.68 6.57
C ARG A 264 5.82 5.65 5.40
N PHE A 265 4.85 6.56 5.31
CA PHE A 265 4.94 7.74 4.47
C PHE A 265 5.96 8.77 4.96
N TYR A 266 6.55 9.51 4.02
CA TYR A 266 7.40 10.69 4.18
C TYR A 266 6.83 11.84 3.36
N ARG A 267 6.56 13.00 3.99
CA ARG A 267 6.03 14.19 3.29
C ARG A 267 7.15 14.95 2.59
N MET A 268 6.93 15.38 1.35
CA MET A 268 7.89 16.23 0.61
C MET A 268 7.21 17.01 -0.52
N HIS A 269 7.88 18.05 -0.98
CA HIS A 269 7.52 18.79 -2.20
C HIS A 269 8.68 18.71 -3.20
N LEU A 270 8.41 18.20 -4.40
CA LEU A 270 9.35 18.03 -5.49
C LEU A 270 9.11 19.05 -6.62
N LYS A 271 10.14 19.81 -6.98
CA LYS A 271 10.02 20.90 -7.96
C LYS A 271 11.18 20.94 -8.96
N ILE A 272 10.82 20.90 -10.24
CA ILE A 272 11.66 21.28 -11.38
C ILE A 272 10.92 22.43 -12.08
N PRO A 273 11.38 23.70 -11.94
CA PRO A 273 10.66 24.86 -12.45
C PRO A 273 10.24 24.72 -13.91
N GLY A 274 8.95 24.94 -14.19
CA GLY A 274 8.36 24.85 -15.52
C GLY A 274 8.15 23.43 -16.06
N ARG A 275 8.50 22.38 -15.29
CA ARG A 275 8.42 20.98 -15.75
C ARG A 275 7.67 20.05 -14.79
N TYR A 276 7.85 20.20 -13.49
CA TYR A 276 7.27 19.31 -12.47
C TYR A 276 7.16 20.06 -11.14
N ASP A 277 6.02 20.02 -10.48
CA ASP A 277 5.78 20.75 -9.22
C ASP A 277 4.66 20.04 -8.45
N VAL A 278 5.05 19.26 -7.44
CA VAL A 278 4.15 18.31 -6.76
C VAL A 278 4.49 18.22 -5.27
N GLU A 279 3.48 18.19 -4.41
CA GLU A 279 3.60 18.08 -2.96
C GLU A 279 2.73 16.92 -2.46
N GLY A 280 3.22 16.16 -1.50
CA GLY A 280 2.45 15.08 -0.90
C GLY A 280 3.32 14.16 -0.06
N ALA A 281 3.03 12.87 -0.12
CA ALA A 281 3.77 11.83 0.55
C ALA A 281 4.12 10.65 -0.36
N ALA A 282 5.21 9.98 -0.02
CA ALA A 282 5.72 8.75 -0.63
C ALA A 282 6.11 7.76 0.47
N LEU A 283 6.17 6.46 0.20
CA LEU A 283 6.79 5.54 1.14
C LEU A 283 8.27 5.88 1.35
N VAL A 284 8.81 5.63 2.55
CA VAL A 284 10.24 5.83 2.82
C VAL A 284 11.07 4.95 1.90
N GLY A 285 11.98 5.56 1.14
CA GLY A 285 12.77 4.90 0.10
C GLY A 285 12.24 5.09 -1.33
N ASP A 286 11.02 5.58 -1.51
CA ASP A 286 10.47 5.93 -2.82
C ASP A 286 10.71 7.43 -3.13
N PRO A 287 11.31 7.78 -4.28
CA PRO A 287 11.53 9.17 -4.65
C PRO A 287 10.34 9.88 -5.29
N PHE A 288 9.19 9.23 -5.51
CA PHE A 288 8.02 9.81 -6.20
C PHE A 288 6.85 10.03 -5.26
N ILE A 289 6.11 11.13 -5.45
CA ILE A 289 4.88 11.38 -4.69
C ILE A 289 3.79 10.40 -5.14
N GLU A 290 3.38 9.52 -4.24
CA GLU A 290 2.32 8.53 -4.46
C GLU A 290 0.94 9.09 -4.15
N ILE A 291 0.82 9.91 -3.09
CA ILE A 291 -0.42 10.56 -2.66
C ILE A 291 -0.13 12.04 -2.46
N GLY A 292 -0.89 12.92 -3.12
CA GLY A 292 -0.56 14.34 -3.05
C GLY A 292 -1.36 15.22 -3.99
N HIS A 293 -0.77 16.34 -4.37
CA HIS A 293 -1.34 17.27 -5.32
C HIS A 293 -0.26 18.05 -6.06
N ASN A 294 -0.62 18.58 -7.22
CA ASN A 294 0.07 19.70 -7.85
C ASN A 294 -0.80 20.97 -7.73
N GLY A 295 -0.51 22.00 -8.53
CA GLY A 295 -1.29 23.23 -8.56
C GLY A 295 -2.70 23.12 -9.18
N ARG A 296 -3.10 21.96 -9.70
CA ARG A 296 -4.29 21.74 -10.54
C ARG A 296 -5.09 20.48 -10.22
N VAL A 297 -4.45 19.44 -9.71
CA VAL A 297 -5.05 18.13 -9.42
C VAL A 297 -4.50 17.61 -8.09
N ALA A 298 -5.38 17.02 -7.29
CA ALA A 298 -5.05 16.34 -6.04
C ALA A 298 -5.60 14.92 -6.11
N TRP A 299 -4.83 13.94 -5.63
CA TRP A 299 -5.25 12.54 -5.62
C TRP A 299 -4.83 11.81 -4.34
N SER A 300 -5.57 10.74 -4.04
CA SER A 300 -5.25 9.77 -3.01
C SER A 300 -5.53 8.35 -3.49
N HIS A 301 -5.02 7.40 -2.70
CA HIS A 301 -5.14 5.98 -2.94
C HIS A 301 -5.85 5.29 -1.78
N THR A 302 -6.73 4.36 -2.11
CA THR A 302 -7.29 3.39 -1.19
C THR A 302 -7.06 1.99 -1.72
N VAL A 303 -6.81 1.01 -0.86
CA VAL A 303 -6.70 -0.39 -1.29
C VAL A 303 -7.95 -0.80 -2.04
N SER A 304 -7.78 -1.38 -3.23
CA SER A 304 -8.88 -1.88 -4.06
C SER A 304 -9.16 -3.37 -3.77
N THR A 305 -10.44 -3.75 -3.87
CA THR A 305 -10.90 -5.14 -3.70
C THR A 305 -10.52 -6.06 -4.86
N ALA A 306 -10.00 -5.51 -5.97
CA ALA A 306 -9.67 -6.31 -7.14
C ALA A 306 -8.51 -7.25 -6.84
N ARG A 307 -8.63 -8.51 -7.27
CA ARG A 307 -7.56 -9.50 -7.10
C ARG A 307 -6.37 -9.18 -8.00
N ARG A 308 -5.16 -9.44 -7.50
CA ARG A 308 -3.89 -9.04 -8.15
C ARG A 308 -3.11 -10.19 -8.73
N PHE A 309 -3.57 -11.40 -8.47
CA PHE A 309 -3.03 -12.61 -9.02
C PHE A 309 -4.16 -13.63 -9.22
N THR A 310 -3.85 -14.75 -9.86
CA THR A 310 -4.75 -15.88 -10.03
C THR A 310 -4.02 -17.17 -9.74
N TRP A 311 -4.71 -18.16 -9.16
CA TRP A 311 -4.18 -19.51 -9.00
C TRP A 311 -4.39 -20.32 -10.27
N HIS A 312 -3.43 -21.20 -10.55
CA HIS A 312 -3.50 -22.24 -11.56
C HIS A 312 -3.37 -23.59 -10.89
N LYS A 313 -4.46 -24.38 -10.89
CA LYS A 313 -4.41 -25.77 -10.45
C LYS A 313 -3.70 -26.60 -11.52
N LEU A 314 -2.57 -27.19 -11.17
CA LEU A 314 -1.75 -28.00 -12.05
C LEU A 314 -2.07 -29.48 -11.86
N THR A 315 -2.48 -30.18 -12.92
CA THR A 315 -2.58 -31.64 -12.92
C THR A 315 -1.20 -32.24 -13.16
N LEU A 316 -0.63 -32.89 -12.16
CA LEU A 316 0.71 -33.47 -12.24
C LEU A 316 0.71 -34.77 -13.05
N VAL A 317 1.85 -35.06 -13.67
CA VAL A 317 2.08 -36.32 -14.39
C VAL A 317 2.30 -37.43 -13.34
N PRO A 318 1.57 -38.56 -13.41
CA PRO A 318 1.73 -39.65 -12.44
C PRO A 318 3.20 -40.11 -12.33
N GLY A 319 3.71 -40.18 -11.10
CA GLY A 319 5.10 -40.55 -10.82
C GLY A 319 6.15 -39.46 -11.10
N ALA A 320 5.74 -38.29 -11.58
CA ALA A 320 6.63 -37.17 -11.88
C ALA A 320 6.05 -35.86 -11.30
N PRO A 321 6.11 -35.65 -9.96
CA PRO A 321 5.42 -34.55 -9.28
C PRO A 321 5.98 -33.16 -9.58
N THR A 322 7.03 -33.06 -10.40
CA THR A 322 7.62 -31.81 -10.92
C THR A 322 7.35 -31.60 -12.42
N SER A 323 6.39 -32.33 -12.97
CA SER A 323 5.88 -32.18 -14.33
C SER A 323 4.36 -32.14 -14.29
N TYR A 324 3.75 -31.23 -15.05
CA TYR A 324 2.29 -31.06 -15.13
C TYR A 324 1.81 -31.23 -16.57
N ARG A 325 0.52 -31.52 -16.73
CA ARG A 325 -0.14 -31.61 -18.03
C ARG A 325 -0.52 -30.21 -18.50
N TYR A 326 -0.30 -29.94 -19.78
CA TYR A 326 -0.75 -28.73 -20.47
C TYR A 326 -1.16 -29.11 -21.89
N ASP A 327 -2.44 -28.95 -22.20
CA ASP A 327 -3.10 -29.44 -23.43
C ASP A 327 -2.76 -30.90 -23.74
N GLY A 328 -2.86 -31.74 -22.70
CA GLY A 328 -2.59 -33.18 -22.76
C GLY A 328 -1.10 -33.56 -22.77
N LYS A 329 -0.18 -32.60 -22.96
CA LYS A 329 1.27 -32.86 -23.03
C LYS A 329 1.94 -32.63 -21.67
N PRO A 330 2.96 -33.43 -21.30
CA PRO A 330 3.76 -33.17 -20.11
C PRO A 330 4.64 -31.93 -20.31
N ARG A 331 4.70 -31.07 -19.29
CA ARG A 331 5.55 -29.90 -19.21
C ARG A 331 6.30 -29.92 -17.88
N LYS A 332 7.63 -29.83 -17.94
CA LYS A 332 8.49 -29.86 -16.75
C LYS A 332 8.50 -28.49 -16.06
N MET A 333 8.48 -28.47 -14.74
CA MET A 333 8.76 -27.26 -13.95
C MET A 333 10.25 -26.90 -14.03
N ALA A 334 10.56 -25.62 -14.00
CA ALA A 334 11.95 -25.16 -13.84
C ALA A 334 12.31 -25.23 -12.35
N ALA A 335 13.34 -26.00 -12.01
CA ALA A 335 13.82 -26.13 -10.63
C ALA A 335 15.10 -25.32 -10.44
N ARG A 336 15.17 -24.51 -9.38
CA ARG A 336 16.35 -23.70 -9.05
C ARG A 336 16.67 -23.86 -7.57
N THR A 337 17.89 -24.30 -7.26
CA THR A 337 18.41 -24.24 -5.89
C THR A 337 18.94 -22.84 -5.61
N VAL A 338 18.37 -22.21 -4.59
CA VAL A 338 18.72 -20.88 -4.09
C VAL A 338 19.46 -21.06 -2.76
N THR A 339 20.52 -20.30 -2.55
CA THR A 339 21.36 -20.38 -1.34
C THR A 339 21.57 -19.02 -0.73
N VAL A 340 21.31 -18.88 0.56
CA VAL A 340 21.54 -17.65 1.35
C VAL A 340 22.57 -17.89 2.43
N GLN A 341 23.30 -16.85 2.79
CA GLN A 341 24.32 -16.90 3.83
C GLN A 341 23.72 -16.42 5.16
N THR A 342 23.74 -17.28 6.18
CA THR A 342 23.33 -16.92 7.54
C THR A 342 24.54 -16.92 8.48
N PRO A 343 24.41 -16.40 9.71
CA PRO A 343 25.46 -16.51 10.72
C PRO A 343 25.82 -17.97 11.07
N ASP A 344 24.87 -18.90 10.90
CA ASP A 344 25.01 -20.33 11.24
C ASP A 344 25.54 -21.16 10.05
N GLY A 345 25.71 -20.55 8.88
CA GLY A 345 26.17 -21.19 7.65
C GLY A 345 25.22 -20.99 6.46
N PRO A 346 25.56 -21.54 5.28
CA PRO A 346 24.70 -21.44 4.11
C PRO A 346 23.42 -22.27 4.30
N VAL A 347 22.28 -21.68 3.95
CA VAL A 347 20.97 -22.34 3.89
C VAL A 347 20.52 -22.39 2.44
N SER A 348 20.10 -23.57 1.96
CA SER A 348 19.68 -23.77 0.57
C SER A 348 18.26 -24.31 0.46
N ARG A 349 17.58 -23.95 -0.64
CA ARG A 349 16.23 -24.43 -0.97
C ARG A 349 16.04 -24.51 -2.47
N THR A 350 15.52 -25.64 -2.98
CA THR A 350 15.05 -25.72 -4.37
C THR A 350 13.65 -25.16 -4.50
N LEU A 351 13.49 -24.15 -5.35
CA LEU A 351 12.23 -23.52 -5.71
C LEU A 351 11.83 -23.94 -7.13
N TYR A 352 10.54 -23.88 -7.43
CA TYR A 352 9.98 -24.37 -8.68
C TYR A 352 9.14 -23.30 -9.38
N ASP A 353 9.39 -23.08 -10.66
CA ASP A 353 8.62 -22.19 -11.51
C ASP A 353 7.89 -22.99 -12.60
N THR A 354 6.71 -22.51 -12.94
CA THR A 354 5.95 -22.92 -14.11
C THR A 354 5.96 -21.81 -15.15
N HIS A 355 5.22 -21.99 -16.25
CA HIS A 355 5.04 -20.90 -17.21
C HIS A 355 4.04 -19.84 -16.75
N PHE A 356 3.20 -20.16 -15.77
CA PHE A 356 2.27 -19.23 -15.14
C PHE A 356 2.98 -18.32 -14.12
N GLY A 357 3.96 -18.87 -13.41
CA GLY A 357 4.69 -18.25 -12.31
C GLY A 357 5.17 -19.28 -11.29
N PRO A 358 5.59 -18.84 -10.08
CA PRO A 358 6.14 -19.73 -9.06
C PRO A 358 5.10 -20.71 -8.54
N VAL A 359 5.54 -21.91 -8.16
CA VAL A 359 4.72 -22.88 -7.42
C VAL A 359 4.58 -22.39 -5.97
N VAL A 360 3.37 -22.43 -5.44
CA VAL A 360 3.03 -21.91 -4.12
C VAL A 360 2.25 -22.95 -3.34
N VAL A 361 2.55 -23.10 -2.05
CA VAL A 361 1.79 -23.95 -1.13
C VAL A 361 1.13 -23.10 -0.04
N VAL A 362 -0.13 -23.42 0.24
CA VAL A 362 -0.87 -22.95 1.43
C VAL A 362 -1.44 -24.20 2.11
N PRO A 363 -0.86 -24.66 3.23
CA PRO A 363 -1.24 -25.95 3.81
C PRO A 363 -2.73 -26.07 4.09
N GLY A 364 -3.33 -27.19 3.68
CA GLY A 364 -4.75 -27.48 3.87
C GLY A 364 -5.70 -26.74 2.92
N VAL A 365 -5.17 -25.88 2.03
CA VAL A 365 -5.94 -25.20 0.99
C VAL A 365 -5.35 -25.50 -0.39
N PHE A 366 -4.09 -25.11 -0.61
CA PHE A 366 -3.36 -25.28 -1.86
C PHE A 366 -2.14 -26.16 -1.65
N ASP A 367 -2.37 -27.44 -1.37
CA ASP A 367 -1.30 -28.42 -1.12
C ASP A 367 -0.61 -28.87 -2.41
N TRP A 368 0.68 -29.23 -2.30
CA TRP A 368 1.40 -29.96 -3.34
C TRP A 368 1.38 -31.47 -3.02
N THR A 369 0.59 -32.21 -3.79
CA THR A 369 0.40 -33.66 -3.68
C THR A 369 1.11 -34.41 -4.82
N ALA A 370 0.93 -35.73 -4.91
CA ALA A 370 1.52 -36.51 -5.99
C ALA A 370 0.85 -36.23 -7.36
N ASP A 371 -0.37 -35.71 -7.35
CA ASP A 371 -1.25 -35.51 -8.50
C ASP A 371 -1.63 -34.04 -8.75
N THR A 372 -1.45 -33.15 -7.78
CA THR A 372 -1.83 -31.74 -7.87
C THR A 372 -0.73 -30.82 -7.31
N ALA A 373 -0.51 -29.67 -7.97
CA ALA A 373 0.22 -28.54 -7.41
C ALA A 373 -0.49 -27.24 -7.80
N TYR A 374 -0.08 -26.11 -7.23
CA TYR A 374 -0.63 -24.80 -7.53
C TYR A 374 0.48 -23.81 -7.89
N ALA A 375 0.24 -23.00 -8.93
CA ALA A 375 1.10 -21.87 -9.26
C ALA A 375 0.25 -20.59 -9.30
N ILE A 376 0.89 -19.43 -9.16
CA ILE A 376 0.22 -18.14 -9.30
C ILE A 376 0.66 -17.42 -10.57
N SER A 377 -0.27 -16.71 -11.20
CA SER A 377 0.06 -15.67 -12.18
C SER A 377 -0.19 -14.31 -11.56
N ASP A 378 0.88 -13.52 -11.45
CA ASP A 378 0.89 -12.19 -10.85
C ASP A 378 1.36 -11.17 -11.91
N PRO A 379 0.43 -10.44 -12.56
CA PRO A 379 0.80 -9.41 -13.53
C PRO A 379 1.62 -8.26 -12.94
N ASN A 380 1.58 -8.02 -11.61
CA ASN A 380 2.42 -7.01 -10.97
C ASN A 380 3.89 -7.43 -10.87
N ALA A 381 4.20 -8.73 -10.90
CA ALA A 381 5.59 -9.19 -10.95
C ALA A 381 6.32 -8.73 -12.24
N ALA A 382 5.57 -8.35 -13.28
CA ALA A 382 6.06 -7.74 -14.52
C ALA A 382 5.73 -6.24 -14.64
N ASN A 383 5.16 -5.62 -13.60
CA ASN A 383 4.79 -4.20 -13.61
C ASN A 383 5.99 -3.33 -13.22
N ASN A 384 6.55 -2.63 -14.20
CA ASN A 384 7.60 -1.62 -14.05
C ASN A 384 7.12 -0.20 -14.41
N ARG A 385 5.80 0.00 -14.51
CA ARG A 385 5.19 1.24 -15.02
C ARG A 385 4.78 2.18 -13.90
N ALA A 386 4.79 1.74 -12.64
CA ALA A 386 4.21 2.47 -11.51
C ALA A 386 4.85 3.84 -11.31
N LEU A 387 6.19 3.93 -11.32
CA LEU A 387 6.90 5.20 -11.15
C LEU A 387 6.62 6.18 -12.31
N ASP A 388 6.60 5.71 -13.56
CA ASP A 388 6.20 6.53 -14.71
C ASP A 388 4.74 6.97 -14.62
N GLY A 389 3.85 6.10 -14.11
CA GLY A 389 2.46 6.42 -13.84
C GLY A 389 2.31 7.53 -12.81
N TRP A 390 2.98 7.45 -11.65
CA TRP A 390 2.95 8.52 -10.65
C TRP A 390 3.58 9.81 -11.16
N LEU A 391 4.66 9.73 -11.94
CA LEU A 391 5.24 10.90 -12.61
C LEU A 391 4.22 11.55 -13.58
N ALA A 392 3.48 10.75 -14.34
CA ALA A 392 2.44 11.24 -15.23
C ALA A 392 1.24 11.85 -14.46
N MET A 393 0.83 11.23 -13.34
CA MET A 393 -0.20 11.77 -12.46
C MET A 393 0.22 13.13 -11.88
N GLY A 394 1.47 13.26 -11.43
CA GLY A 394 2.01 14.54 -10.93
C GLY A 394 2.05 15.65 -11.98
N ARG A 395 1.98 15.32 -13.28
CA ARG A 395 1.92 16.26 -14.40
C ARG A 395 0.50 16.59 -14.88
N ALA A 396 -0.50 15.85 -14.43
CA ALA A 396 -1.88 16.04 -14.88
C ALA A 396 -2.39 17.44 -14.53
N ARG A 397 -3.13 18.08 -15.44
CA ARG A 397 -3.67 19.43 -15.25
C ARG A 397 -5.18 19.47 -15.06
N SER A 398 -5.84 18.34 -15.19
CA SER A 398 -7.28 18.15 -14.96
C SER A 398 -7.56 16.68 -14.60
N VAL A 399 -8.76 16.38 -14.13
CA VAL A 399 -9.25 15.01 -13.97
C VAL A 399 -9.24 14.25 -15.30
N ALA A 400 -9.48 14.92 -16.42
CA ALA A 400 -9.42 14.30 -17.74
C ALA A 400 -7.99 13.89 -18.13
N ASP A 401 -7.00 14.79 -17.91
CA ASP A 401 -5.58 14.48 -18.12
C ASP A 401 -5.13 13.35 -17.19
N LEU A 402 -5.58 13.37 -15.93
CA LEU A 402 -5.28 12.32 -14.95
C LEU A 402 -5.83 10.97 -15.41
N ARG A 403 -7.10 10.91 -15.83
CA ARG A 403 -7.69 9.68 -16.35
C ARG A 403 -6.92 9.16 -17.57
N ALA A 404 -6.56 10.03 -18.52
CA ALA A 404 -5.77 9.63 -19.68
C ALA A 404 -4.39 9.05 -19.29
N ALA A 405 -3.76 9.57 -18.24
CA ALA A 405 -2.53 8.99 -17.70
C ALA A 405 -2.77 7.60 -17.10
N LEU A 406 -3.84 7.42 -16.32
CA LEU A 406 -4.22 6.13 -15.75
C LEU A 406 -4.51 5.08 -16.84
N ASP A 407 -5.30 5.46 -17.86
CA ASP A 407 -5.65 4.59 -18.99
C ASP A 407 -4.41 4.16 -19.77
N ARG A 408 -3.47 5.09 -20.01
CA ARG A 408 -2.24 4.81 -20.76
C ARG A 408 -1.31 3.86 -20.01
N HIS A 409 -1.06 4.12 -18.73
CA HIS A 409 -0.01 3.44 -17.98
C HIS A 409 -0.48 2.14 -17.30
N GLN A 410 -1.75 2.07 -16.87
CA GLN A 410 -2.32 0.94 -16.11
C GLN A 410 -1.31 0.36 -15.11
N SER A 411 -0.79 1.24 -14.27
CA SER A 411 0.45 1.01 -13.54
C SER A 411 0.25 0.83 -12.04
N LEU A 412 -0.92 1.22 -11.52
CA LEU A 412 -1.18 1.17 -10.08
C LEU A 412 -1.38 -0.28 -9.65
N PRO A 413 -0.58 -0.77 -8.69
CA PRO A 413 -0.48 -2.21 -8.48
C PRO A 413 -1.68 -2.80 -7.75
N TRP A 414 -2.28 -2.06 -6.80
CA TRP A 414 -3.34 -2.60 -5.94
C TRP A 414 -4.32 -1.56 -5.35
N VAL A 415 -4.32 -0.33 -5.90
CA VAL A 415 -5.06 0.80 -5.31
C VAL A 415 -6.06 1.43 -6.27
N ASN A 416 -7.16 1.92 -5.71
CA ASN A 416 -8.04 2.90 -6.35
C ASN A 416 -7.34 4.28 -6.43
N VAL A 417 -7.87 5.15 -7.29
CA VAL A 417 -7.55 6.58 -7.37
C VAL A 417 -8.81 7.38 -7.07
N ILE A 418 -8.71 8.27 -6.10
CA ILE A 418 -9.73 9.26 -5.78
C ILE A 418 -9.07 10.61 -6.01
N ALA A 419 -9.62 11.44 -6.88
CA ALA A 419 -8.98 12.69 -7.27
C ALA A 419 -9.95 13.84 -7.51
N ALA A 420 -9.51 15.07 -7.27
CA ALA A 420 -10.24 16.27 -7.64
C ALA A 420 -9.34 17.27 -8.38
N ASP A 421 -9.91 18.10 -9.25
CA ASP A 421 -9.17 19.15 -9.97
C ASP A 421 -9.65 20.57 -9.65
N SER A 422 -8.88 21.57 -10.05
CA SER A 422 -9.20 22.98 -9.83
C SER A 422 -10.51 23.44 -10.51
N ASP A 423 -11.02 22.68 -11.48
CA ASP A 423 -12.30 22.96 -12.16
C ASP A 423 -13.50 22.34 -11.41
N GLY A 424 -13.26 21.70 -10.27
CA GLY A 424 -14.28 21.12 -9.41
C GLY A 424 -14.88 19.85 -9.99
N LYS A 425 -14.07 19.02 -10.67
CA LYS A 425 -14.40 17.63 -11.00
C LYS A 425 -13.86 16.69 -9.94
N ALA A 426 -14.61 15.65 -9.64
CA ALA A 426 -14.22 14.55 -8.75
C ALA A 426 -14.15 13.24 -9.55
N LEU A 427 -13.11 12.45 -9.35
CA LEU A 427 -12.82 11.19 -10.04
C LEU A 427 -12.69 10.06 -9.03
N TYR A 428 -13.36 8.95 -9.32
CA TYR A 428 -13.03 7.62 -8.82
C TYR A 428 -12.55 6.76 -10.00
N ALA A 429 -11.50 5.97 -9.77
CA ALA A 429 -10.96 5.06 -10.76
C ALA A 429 -10.31 3.86 -10.07
N ASP A 430 -10.70 2.63 -10.42
CA ASP A 430 -9.90 1.43 -10.13
C ASP A 430 -9.08 1.02 -11.35
N HIS A 431 -8.34 1.98 -11.90
CA HIS A 431 -7.42 1.77 -13.03
C HIS A 431 -6.10 1.19 -12.54
N SER A 432 -6.20 -0.02 -11.99
CA SER A 432 -5.12 -0.77 -11.38
C SER A 432 -4.78 -2.02 -12.20
N VAL A 433 -3.69 -2.69 -11.88
CA VAL A 433 -3.27 -3.94 -12.52
C VAL A 433 -4.17 -5.08 -12.02
N VAL A 434 -5.09 -5.54 -12.87
CA VAL A 434 -6.03 -6.64 -12.55
C VAL A 434 -5.87 -7.76 -13.59
N PRO A 435 -5.61 -9.02 -13.18
CA PRO A 435 -5.57 -10.16 -14.09
C PRO A 435 -6.86 -10.27 -14.91
N ARG A 436 -6.75 -10.51 -16.22
CA ARG A 436 -7.90 -10.55 -17.13
C ARG A 436 -8.65 -11.87 -17.03
N VAL A 437 -9.48 -11.99 -15.99
CA VAL A 437 -10.42 -13.11 -15.79
C VAL A 437 -11.85 -12.59 -15.88
N THR A 438 -12.45 -12.72 -17.06
CA THR A 438 -13.87 -12.41 -17.24
C THR A 438 -14.75 -13.45 -16.54
N ASP A 439 -15.99 -13.10 -16.21
CA ASP A 439 -16.94 -14.06 -15.62
C ASP A 439 -17.18 -15.27 -16.54
N HIS A 440 -17.11 -15.08 -17.86
CA HIS A 440 -17.18 -16.18 -18.83
C HIS A 440 -15.98 -17.13 -18.73
N LEU A 441 -14.76 -16.58 -18.62
CA LEU A 441 -13.56 -17.38 -18.41
C LEU A 441 -13.66 -18.12 -17.08
N ALA A 442 -14.04 -17.42 -16.01
CA ALA A 442 -14.23 -18.00 -14.67
C ALA A 442 -15.21 -19.17 -14.70
N ALA A 443 -16.38 -19.01 -15.32
CA ALA A 443 -17.39 -20.07 -15.43
C ALA A 443 -16.90 -21.33 -16.16
N THR A 444 -16.03 -21.14 -17.16
CA THR A 444 -15.53 -22.21 -18.05
C THR A 444 -14.25 -22.88 -17.53
N CYS A 445 -13.45 -22.16 -16.74
CA CYS A 445 -12.10 -22.54 -16.38
C CYS A 445 -11.86 -22.74 -14.89
N ILE A 446 -12.77 -22.31 -14.01
CA ILE A 446 -12.67 -22.61 -12.58
C ILE A 446 -13.24 -24.00 -12.31
N PRO A 447 -12.42 -24.96 -11.80
CA PRO A 447 -12.92 -26.28 -11.41
C PRO A 447 -14.02 -26.16 -10.35
N VAL A 448 -14.98 -27.09 -10.35
CA VAL A 448 -16.16 -27.05 -9.49
C VAL A 448 -15.83 -26.80 -8.02
N ALA A 449 -14.77 -27.44 -7.51
CA ALA A 449 -14.32 -27.31 -6.11
C ALA A 449 -13.94 -25.87 -5.69
N TRP A 450 -13.67 -24.98 -6.64
CA TRP A 450 -13.21 -23.61 -6.39
C TRP A 450 -14.23 -22.53 -6.74
N ARG A 451 -15.43 -22.92 -7.21
CA ARG A 451 -16.45 -21.96 -7.63
C ARG A 451 -16.99 -21.12 -6.47
N ASP A 452 -17.14 -21.72 -5.29
CA ASP A 452 -17.62 -21.00 -4.10
C ASP A 452 -16.59 -19.99 -3.59
N LEU A 453 -15.30 -20.32 -3.67
CA LEU A 453 -14.22 -19.37 -3.39
C LEU A 453 -14.33 -18.15 -4.32
N TYR A 454 -14.45 -18.37 -5.63
CA TYR A 454 -14.59 -17.27 -6.58
C TYR A 454 -15.88 -16.45 -6.36
N ALA A 455 -17.01 -17.10 -6.10
CA ALA A 455 -18.26 -16.38 -5.81
C ALA A 455 -18.13 -15.52 -4.54
N GLY A 456 -17.55 -16.09 -3.47
CA GLY A 456 -17.41 -15.47 -2.16
C GLY A 456 -16.35 -14.36 -2.10
N SER A 457 -15.18 -14.56 -2.72
CA SER A 457 -14.06 -13.64 -2.62
C SER A 457 -13.68 -12.97 -3.94
N GLY A 458 -13.99 -13.56 -5.09
CA GLY A 458 -13.47 -13.15 -6.40
C GLY A 458 -12.11 -13.75 -6.74
N GLU A 459 -11.52 -14.56 -5.86
CA GLU A 459 -10.25 -15.24 -6.11
C GLU A 459 -10.43 -16.38 -7.13
N ALA A 460 -9.72 -16.28 -8.25
CA ALA A 460 -9.84 -17.24 -9.34
C ALA A 460 -8.81 -18.38 -9.19
N VAL A 461 -9.29 -19.63 -9.21
CA VAL A 461 -8.46 -20.83 -9.34
C VAL A 461 -8.75 -21.47 -10.68
N LEU A 462 -7.91 -21.20 -11.68
CA LEU A 462 -8.05 -21.62 -13.06
C LEU A 462 -7.48 -23.03 -13.27
N ASP A 463 -8.06 -23.79 -14.20
CA ASP A 463 -7.52 -25.06 -14.67
C ASP A 463 -6.22 -24.83 -15.46
N GLY A 464 -5.08 -25.05 -14.82
CA GLY A 464 -3.75 -24.86 -15.40
C GLY A 464 -3.36 -25.93 -16.44
N SER A 465 -4.22 -26.92 -16.71
CA SER A 465 -3.96 -27.94 -17.72
C SER A 465 -4.41 -27.56 -19.13
N ARG A 466 -5.07 -26.40 -19.29
CA ARG A 466 -5.70 -25.95 -20.55
C ARG A 466 -5.19 -24.57 -20.93
N SER A 467 -4.62 -24.43 -22.13
CA SER A 467 -4.21 -23.12 -22.67
C SER A 467 -5.39 -22.14 -22.80
N ALA A 468 -6.59 -22.66 -23.10
CA ALA A 468 -7.82 -21.87 -23.16
C ALA A 468 -8.23 -21.23 -21.81
N CYS A 469 -7.57 -21.60 -20.71
CA CYS A 469 -7.79 -21.08 -19.37
C CYS A 469 -6.70 -20.11 -18.90
N GLU A 470 -5.80 -19.69 -19.78
CA GLU A 470 -4.85 -18.60 -19.52
C GLU A 470 -5.55 -17.24 -19.41
N LEU A 471 -4.84 -16.29 -18.78
CA LEU A 471 -5.27 -14.90 -18.74
C LEU A 471 -5.42 -14.38 -20.16
N GLY A 472 -6.56 -13.75 -20.45
CA GLY A 472 -6.80 -13.20 -21.77
C GLY A 472 -6.05 -11.89 -22.00
N ARG A 473 -6.40 -11.21 -23.09
CA ARG A 473 -5.91 -9.88 -23.41
C ARG A 473 -7.03 -9.02 -23.97
N ASP A 474 -7.19 -7.83 -23.44
CA ASP A 474 -8.06 -6.82 -24.05
C ASP A 474 -7.27 -5.96 -25.06
N PRO A 475 -7.88 -5.46 -26.14
CA PRO A 475 -7.18 -4.68 -27.17
C PRO A 475 -6.59 -3.35 -26.65
N ASP A 476 -7.23 -2.77 -25.64
CA ASP A 476 -6.86 -1.50 -25.00
C ASP A 476 -6.00 -1.69 -23.73
N ALA A 477 -5.61 -2.93 -23.40
CA ALA A 477 -4.70 -3.20 -22.29
C ALA A 477 -3.26 -2.79 -22.63
N ALA A 478 -2.61 -2.06 -21.72
CA ALA A 478 -1.22 -1.60 -21.84
C ALA A 478 -0.23 -2.77 -21.98
N VAL A 479 -0.52 -3.91 -21.34
CA VAL A 479 0.24 -5.16 -21.42
C VAL A 479 -0.71 -6.36 -21.50
N PRO A 480 -0.29 -7.51 -22.07
CA PRO A 480 -1.13 -8.71 -22.05
C PRO A 480 -1.40 -9.22 -20.63
N GLY A 481 -2.49 -9.97 -20.44
CA GLY A 481 -2.82 -10.63 -19.18
C GLY A 481 -3.60 -9.77 -18.18
N ILE A 482 -3.88 -8.50 -18.48
CA ILE A 482 -4.66 -7.59 -17.63
C ILE A 482 -5.90 -7.06 -18.35
N PHE A 483 -6.91 -6.63 -17.58
CA PHE A 483 -8.06 -5.91 -18.14
C PHE A 483 -7.63 -4.59 -18.78
N GLY A 484 -8.24 -4.25 -19.91
CA GLY A 484 -8.09 -2.92 -20.51
C GLY A 484 -8.95 -1.86 -19.81
N PRO A 485 -8.62 -0.56 -19.94
CA PRO A 485 -9.34 0.53 -19.27
C PRO A 485 -10.85 0.54 -19.52
N ALA A 486 -11.33 0.11 -20.69
CA ALA A 486 -12.76 0.03 -20.98
C ALA A 486 -13.54 -0.94 -20.09
N HIS A 487 -12.86 -1.88 -19.42
CA HIS A 487 -13.45 -2.87 -18.52
C HIS A 487 -13.11 -2.61 -17.04
N LEU A 488 -12.53 -1.45 -16.72
CA LEU A 488 -12.21 -1.05 -15.35
C LEU A 488 -13.18 0.04 -14.85
N PRO A 489 -13.57 0.02 -13.56
CA PRO A 489 -14.60 0.91 -13.06
C PRO A 489 -14.05 2.33 -12.87
N THR A 490 -14.79 3.31 -13.41
CA THR A 490 -14.47 4.73 -13.26
C THR A 490 -15.72 5.59 -13.21
N LEU A 491 -15.65 6.68 -12.47
CA LEU A 491 -16.74 7.62 -12.30
C LEU A 491 -16.21 9.04 -12.15
N VAL A 492 -16.76 9.97 -12.94
CA VAL A 492 -16.49 11.41 -12.79
C VAL A 492 -17.78 12.12 -12.39
N ARG A 493 -17.67 12.97 -11.37
CA ARG A 493 -18.78 13.65 -10.70
C ARG A 493 -18.48 15.13 -10.48
N ASN A 494 -19.54 15.90 -10.23
CA ASN A 494 -19.44 17.31 -9.87
C ASN A 494 -19.76 17.55 -8.39
N ASP A 495 -20.46 16.61 -7.75
CA ASP A 495 -20.73 16.53 -6.33
C ASP A 495 -19.57 15.86 -5.60
N TYR A 496 -19.51 14.53 -5.56
CA TYR A 496 -18.45 13.84 -4.85
C TYR A 496 -18.26 12.40 -5.35
N VAL A 497 -17.10 11.84 -5.02
CA VAL A 497 -16.90 10.39 -4.91
C VAL A 497 -16.15 10.07 -3.63
N THR A 498 -16.37 8.89 -3.08
CA THR A 498 -15.71 8.39 -1.88
C THR A 498 -15.23 6.96 -2.05
N ASN A 499 -14.19 6.55 -1.33
CA ASN A 499 -13.92 5.13 -1.12
C ASN A 499 -13.35 4.89 0.28
N SER A 500 -13.77 3.77 0.88
CA SER A 500 -13.30 3.27 2.18
C SER A 500 -13.04 1.75 2.12
N ASN A 501 -12.42 1.28 1.03
CA ASN A 501 -11.97 -0.10 0.74
C ASN A 501 -13.05 -1.14 0.42
N ASP A 502 -14.33 -0.82 0.55
CA ASP A 502 -15.34 -1.55 -0.20
C ASP A 502 -15.13 -1.33 -1.72
N SER A 503 -15.71 -2.21 -2.52
CA SER A 503 -15.60 -2.16 -3.99
C SER A 503 -16.09 -0.83 -4.58
N TYR A 504 -15.78 -0.63 -5.86
CA TYR A 504 -16.24 0.49 -6.71
C TYR A 504 -17.75 0.78 -6.67
N TRP A 505 -18.57 -0.20 -6.28
CA TRP A 505 -20.03 -0.15 -6.39
C TRP A 505 -20.66 1.15 -5.87
N LEU A 506 -20.27 1.60 -4.67
CA LEU A 506 -20.83 2.81 -4.04
C LEU A 506 -19.85 3.98 -3.98
N ALA A 507 -18.97 4.11 -4.98
CA ALA A 507 -18.12 5.30 -5.10
C ALA A 507 -18.94 6.61 -5.04
N ASN A 508 -20.15 6.59 -5.63
CA ASN A 508 -21.24 7.51 -5.31
C ASN A 508 -22.58 6.75 -5.42
N PRO A 509 -23.38 6.62 -4.33
CA PRO A 509 -24.64 5.87 -4.35
C PRO A 509 -25.73 6.42 -5.28
N GLN A 510 -25.63 7.67 -5.75
CA GLN A 510 -26.56 8.22 -6.75
C GLN A 510 -26.27 7.70 -8.17
N GLN A 511 -25.10 7.12 -8.38
CA GLN A 511 -24.71 6.48 -9.64
C GLN A 511 -23.83 5.26 -9.33
N PRO A 512 -24.42 4.16 -8.80
CA PRO A 512 -23.66 2.95 -8.51
C PRO A 512 -22.98 2.40 -9.77
N LEU A 513 -21.75 1.92 -9.60
CA LEU A 513 -21.01 1.24 -10.66
C LEU A 513 -21.29 -0.26 -10.59
N GLU A 514 -21.88 -0.82 -11.64
CA GLU A 514 -22.29 -2.23 -11.70
C GLU A 514 -21.86 -2.88 -13.03
N ARG A 515 -21.94 -4.22 -13.07
CA ARG A 515 -21.64 -5.09 -14.22
C ARG A 515 -20.15 -5.23 -14.55
N PHE A 516 -19.30 -5.15 -13.54
CA PHE A 516 -17.88 -5.48 -13.68
C PHE A 516 -17.62 -6.94 -13.29
N PRO A 517 -16.59 -7.59 -13.85
CA PRO A 517 -16.21 -8.95 -13.49
C PRO A 517 -15.99 -9.14 -11.98
N ARG A 518 -16.39 -10.30 -11.44
CA ARG A 518 -16.38 -10.59 -10.00
C ARG A 518 -14.99 -10.44 -9.36
N ILE A 519 -13.93 -10.68 -10.14
CA ILE A 519 -12.52 -10.54 -9.72
C ILE A 519 -12.14 -9.09 -9.36
N ILE A 520 -12.85 -8.08 -9.88
CA ILE A 520 -12.62 -6.66 -9.57
C ILE A 520 -13.23 -6.30 -8.21
N GLY A 521 -14.38 -6.88 -7.88
CA GLY A 521 -15.07 -6.59 -6.62
C GLY A 521 -16.49 -7.13 -6.60
N ASN A 522 -17.10 -7.11 -5.42
CA ASN A 522 -18.50 -7.49 -5.26
C ASN A 522 -19.42 -6.29 -5.50
N GLU A 523 -20.63 -6.55 -5.98
CA GLU A 523 -21.68 -5.54 -6.17
C GLU A 523 -22.90 -5.98 -5.37
N ARG A 524 -23.77 -5.04 -4.97
CA ARG A 524 -25.05 -5.35 -4.33
C ARG A 524 -24.90 -6.29 -3.12
N THR A 525 -23.88 -6.05 -2.31
CA THR A 525 -23.55 -6.79 -1.09
C THR A 525 -23.36 -5.81 0.07
N GLU A 526 -23.42 -6.31 1.30
CA GLU A 526 -23.20 -5.52 2.51
C GLU A 526 -21.92 -4.68 2.40
N ARG A 527 -21.97 -3.46 2.93
CA ARG A 527 -20.82 -2.56 3.01
C ARG A 527 -20.35 -2.47 4.44
N SER A 528 -19.04 -2.36 4.61
CA SER A 528 -18.46 -2.10 5.93
C SER A 528 -19.10 -0.87 6.58
N LEU A 529 -19.17 -0.88 7.91
CA LEU A 529 -19.69 0.27 8.66
C LEU A 529 -18.88 1.54 8.39
N ARG A 530 -17.57 1.40 8.11
CA ARG A 530 -16.70 2.51 7.73
C ARG A 530 -17.08 3.12 6.37
N THR A 531 -17.34 2.32 5.34
CA THR A 531 -17.88 2.82 4.06
C THR A 531 -19.23 3.48 4.23
N ARG A 532 -20.15 2.87 5.00
CA ARG A 532 -21.46 3.46 5.28
C ARG A 532 -21.33 4.82 5.96
N LEU A 533 -20.49 4.92 6.99
CA LEU A 533 -20.22 6.17 7.69
C LEU A 533 -19.59 7.20 6.75
N GLY A 534 -18.62 6.82 5.93
CA GLY A 534 -17.94 7.75 5.03
C GLY A 534 -18.90 8.42 4.04
N VAL A 535 -19.80 7.63 3.45
CA VAL A 535 -20.86 8.15 2.58
C VAL A 535 -21.87 9.01 3.37
N HIS A 536 -22.27 8.56 4.56
CA HIS A 536 -23.21 9.32 5.40
C HIS A 536 -22.65 10.68 5.81
N GLN A 537 -21.38 10.75 6.19
CA GLN A 537 -20.71 12.01 6.55
C GLN A 537 -20.79 13.04 5.42
N VAL A 538 -20.52 12.64 4.17
CA VAL A 538 -20.63 13.52 3.01
C VAL A 538 -22.09 13.96 2.80
N ARG A 539 -23.04 13.02 2.82
CA ARG A 539 -24.46 13.34 2.64
C ARG A 539 -25.01 14.27 3.72
N GLN A 540 -24.63 14.04 4.97
CA GLN A 540 -25.04 14.86 6.11
C GLN A 540 -24.43 16.27 6.02
N ARG A 541 -23.19 16.40 5.57
CA ARG A 541 -22.60 17.72 5.30
C ARG A 541 -23.40 18.48 4.24
N LEU A 542 -23.68 17.83 3.11
CA LEU A 542 -24.43 18.43 2.00
C LEU A 542 -25.89 18.75 2.36
N ALA A 543 -26.47 18.01 3.32
CA ALA A 543 -27.79 18.27 3.86
C ALA A 543 -27.80 19.30 5.01
N GLY A 544 -26.64 19.69 5.55
CA GLY A 544 -26.56 20.56 6.73
C GLY A 544 -26.99 19.90 8.05
N THR A 545 -26.91 18.58 8.14
CA THR A 545 -27.42 17.80 9.29
C THR A 545 -26.31 17.19 10.15
N ASP A 546 -25.04 17.56 9.92
CA ASP A 546 -23.88 17.10 10.68
C ASP A 546 -23.49 18.04 11.84
N GLY A 547 -24.25 19.14 12.03
CA GLY A 547 -24.01 20.12 13.09
C GLY A 547 -22.87 21.11 12.80
N LEU A 548 -22.27 21.09 11.61
CA LEU A 548 -21.25 22.06 11.20
C LEU A 548 -21.84 23.27 10.46
N PRO A 549 -21.18 24.44 10.47
CA PRO A 549 -21.68 25.63 9.78
C PRO A 549 -21.80 25.46 8.25
N GLY A 550 -22.86 26.02 7.66
CA GLY A 550 -23.14 25.94 6.22
C GLY A 550 -23.60 24.55 5.76
N THR A 551 -23.61 24.30 4.45
CA THR A 551 -23.99 22.99 3.85
C THR A 551 -22.97 22.48 2.84
N ARG A 552 -21.82 23.15 2.70
CA ARG A 552 -20.74 22.77 1.79
C ARG A 552 -19.45 22.53 2.56
N PHE A 553 -18.51 21.86 1.90
CA PHE A 553 -17.18 21.63 2.44
C PHE A 553 -16.29 22.86 2.29
N THR A 554 -15.64 23.19 3.41
CA THR A 554 -14.38 23.93 3.48
C THR A 554 -13.32 22.94 3.96
N THR A 555 -12.03 23.23 3.78
CA THR A 555 -10.95 22.38 4.34
C THR A 555 -11.07 22.25 5.86
N GLY A 556 -11.64 23.27 6.54
CA GLY A 556 -11.93 23.22 7.97
C GLY A 556 -13.00 22.23 8.37
N ASN A 557 -14.16 22.27 7.70
CA ASN A 557 -15.23 21.31 7.96
C ASN A 557 -14.83 19.89 7.54
N LEU A 558 -14.09 19.73 6.43
CA LEU A 558 -13.60 18.41 6.01
C LEU A 558 -12.69 17.77 7.07
N TRP A 559 -11.80 18.56 7.67
CA TRP A 559 -10.96 18.11 8.78
C TRP A 559 -11.78 17.72 10.02
N ALA A 560 -12.78 18.53 10.36
CA ALA A 560 -13.67 18.28 11.50
C ALA A 560 -14.53 17.01 11.31
N VAL A 561 -15.04 16.78 10.09
CA VAL A 561 -15.75 15.55 9.73
C VAL A 561 -14.83 14.33 9.86
N THR A 562 -13.62 14.42 9.31
CA THR A 562 -12.65 13.32 9.31
C THR A 562 -12.25 12.93 10.74
N LEU A 563 -11.86 13.90 11.56
CA LEU A 563 -11.46 13.69 12.95
C LEU A 563 -12.63 13.81 13.94
N GLY A 564 -13.86 13.65 13.45
CA GLY A 564 -15.06 13.67 14.29
C GLY A 564 -15.21 12.41 15.15
N ASN A 565 -14.44 11.36 14.85
CA ASN A 565 -14.29 10.14 15.66
C ASN A 565 -15.61 9.44 16.01
N ARG A 566 -16.61 9.53 15.12
CA ARG A 566 -17.88 8.81 15.26
C ARG A 566 -17.66 7.30 15.15
N ALA A 567 -18.34 6.52 15.99
CA ALA A 567 -18.36 5.07 15.93
C ALA A 567 -19.74 4.59 15.42
N TYR A 568 -19.85 4.40 14.10
CA TYR A 568 -21.16 4.17 13.47
C TYR A 568 -21.85 2.88 13.93
N GLY A 569 -21.10 1.82 14.28
CA GLY A 569 -21.70 0.63 14.86
C GLY A 569 -22.45 0.96 16.16
N GLY A 570 -21.86 1.81 17.01
CA GLY A 570 -22.48 2.26 18.25
C GLY A 570 -23.75 3.07 17.99
N GLU A 571 -23.71 3.97 17.01
CA GLU A 571 -24.88 4.77 16.61
C GLU A 571 -26.07 3.90 16.18
N LEU A 572 -25.80 2.72 15.62
CA LEU A 572 -26.83 1.77 15.23
C LEU A 572 -27.37 0.95 16.41
N VAL A 573 -26.49 0.46 17.30
CA VAL A 573 -26.86 -0.66 18.20
C VAL A 573 -26.63 -0.44 19.69
N ARG A 574 -25.94 0.62 20.12
CA ARG A 574 -25.58 0.82 21.53
C ARG A 574 -26.80 0.72 22.45
N ASP A 575 -27.89 1.40 22.09
CA ASP A 575 -29.07 1.47 22.95
C ASP A 575 -29.77 0.10 23.08
N ASP A 576 -29.78 -0.69 22.01
CA ASP A 576 -30.33 -2.04 22.00
C ASP A 576 -29.47 -2.98 22.85
N LEU A 577 -28.14 -2.87 22.72
CA LEU A 577 -27.18 -3.64 23.50
C LEU A 577 -27.30 -3.32 25.00
N VAL A 578 -27.40 -2.04 25.36
CA VAL A 578 -27.59 -1.59 26.75
C VAL A 578 -28.91 -2.13 27.31
N ARG A 579 -30.01 -2.09 26.54
CA ARG A 579 -31.28 -2.69 26.99
C ARG A 579 -31.16 -4.19 27.21
N SER A 580 -30.55 -4.92 26.29
CA SER A 580 -30.35 -6.38 26.39
C SER A 580 -29.53 -6.76 27.63
N CYS A 581 -28.37 -6.13 27.82
CA CYS A 581 -27.48 -6.48 28.92
C CYS A 581 -27.93 -5.91 30.29
N THR A 582 -28.79 -4.89 30.33
CA THR A 582 -29.42 -4.42 31.58
C THR A 582 -30.53 -5.37 32.02
N ALA A 583 -31.27 -5.96 31.08
CA ALA A 583 -32.36 -6.89 31.38
C ALA A 583 -31.84 -8.25 31.90
N ASP A 584 -30.71 -8.72 31.35
CA ASP A 584 -30.03 -9.95 31.77
C ASP A 584 -28.53 -9.68 31.92
N PRO A 585 -28.09 -9.23 33.12
CA PRO A 585 -26.73 -8.75 33.34
C PRO A 585 -25.71 -9.85 33.56
N VAL A 586 -26.05 -11.13 33.36
CA VAL A 586 -25.08 -12.23 33.47
C VAL A 586 -25.09 -13.03 32.18
N ALA A 587 -23.94 -13.16 31.54
CA ALA A 587 -23.78 -13.92 30.30
C ALA A 587 -22.64 -14.92 30.39
N THR A 588 -22.65 -15.90 29.48
CA THR A 588 -21.58 -16.89 29.34
C THR A 588 -20.69 -16.50 28.17
N ALA A 589 -19.40 -16.29 28.46
CA ALA A 589 -18.35 -16.08 27.48
C ALA A 589 -18.10 -17.34 26.63
N SER A 590 -17.39 -17.19 25.53
CA SER A 590 -17.08 -18.26 24.57
C SER A 590 -16.28 -19.41 25.20
N ASP A 591 -15.54 -19.14 26.28
CA ASP A 591 -14.80 -20.14 27.06
C ASP A 591 -15.65 -20.87 28.12
N GLY A 592 -16.93 -20.50 28.27
CA GLY A 592 -17.87 -21.06 29.25
C GLY A 592 -17.94 -20.30 30.58
N THR A 593 -17.11 -19.29 30.80
CA THR A 593 -17.09 -18.48 32.03
C THR A 593 -18.35 -17.62 32.14
N ARG A 594 -18.94 -17.54 33.34
CA ARG A 594 -20.05 -16.61 33.63
C ARG A 594 -19.50 -15.24 34.02
N VAL A 595 -19.96 -14.20 33.35
CA VAL A 595 -19.47 -12.82 33.49
C VAL A 595 -20.63 -11.88 33.85
N ASP A 596 -20.42 -11.02 34.85
CA ASP A 596 -21.35 -9.92 35.18
C ASP A 596 -21.10 -8.73 34.24
N LEU A 597 -22.13 -8.37 33.47
CA LEU A 597 -22.12 -7.33 32.46
C LEU A 597 -22.56 -5.97 33.00
N SER A 598 -23.00 -5.86 34.26
CA SER A 598 -23.61 -4.65 34.82
C SER A 598 -22.74 -3.39 34.63
N ALA A 599 -21.43 -3.53 34.88
CA ALA A 599 -20.46 -2.44 34.72
C ALA A 599 -20.24 -2.08 33.25
N ALA A 600 -20.21 -3.07 32.34
CA ALA A 600 -20.12 -2.84 30.90
C ALA A 600 -21.36 -2.11 30.37
N CYS A 601 -22.56 -2.53 30.80
CA CYS A 601 -23.81 -1.86 30.44
C CYS A 601 -23.84 -0.41 30.92
N ALA A 602 -23.35 -0.14 32.13
CA ALA A 602 -23.25 1.22 32.65
C ALA A 602 -22.28 2.09 31.86
N ALA A 603 -21.10 1.55 31.52
CA ALA A 603 -20.11 2.24 30.68
C ALA A 603 -20.67 2.55 29.28
N LEU A 604 -21.27 1.55 28.62
CA LEU A 604 -21.89 1.71 27.30
C LEU A 604 -23.04 2.71 27.33
N ARG A 605 -23.87 2.73 28.38
CA ARG A 605 -24.95 3.72 28.52
C ARG A 605 -24.42 5.15 28.60
N GLY A 606 -23.28 5.35 29.27
CA GLY A 606 -22.63 6.65 29.40
C GLY A 606 -21.75 7.05 28.20
N TRP A 607 -21.52 6.14 27.26
CA TRP A 607 -20.65 6.39 26.11
C TRP A 607 -21.28 7.37 25.11
N ASP A 608 -20.48 8.32 24.64
CA ASP A 608 -20.86 9.42 23.75
C ASP A 608 -20.92 9.07 22.25
N LEU A 609 -20.78 7.78 21.91
CA LEU A 609 -20.70 7.27 20.53
C LEU A 609 -19.48 7.76 19.74
N ARG A 610 -18.44 8.24 20.45
CA ARG A 610 -17.18 8.68 19.85
C ARG A 610 -15.98 7.92 20.40
N VAL A 611 -14.87 8.02 19.69
CA VAL A 611 -13.55 7.52 20.10
C VAL A 611 -12.58 8.68 20.26
N ASP A 612 -13.01 9.69 21.03
CA ASP A 612 -12.18 10.81 21.43
C ASP A 612 -11.36 10.49 22.67
N LEU A 613 -10.30 11.28 22.96
CA LEU A 613 -9.46 11.07 24.14
C LEU A 613 -10.27 11.05 25.44
N ASP A 614 -11.35 11.82 25.51
CA ASP A 614 -12.23 11.90 26.67
C ASP A 614 -13.40 10.90 26.67
N SER A 615 -13.61 10.19 25.56
CA SER A 615 -14.70 9.21 25.46
C SER A 615 -14.50 8.09 26.48
N ARG A 616 -15.57 7.72 27.17
CA ARG A 616 -15.60 6.65 28.18
C ARG A 616 -16.51 5.52 27.72
N GLY A 617 -16.05 4.28 27.87
CA GLY A 617 -16.80 3.08 27.44
C GLY A 617 -16.67 2.73 25.95
N SER A 618 -15.92 3.53 25.18
CA SER A 618 -15.70 3.28 23.75
C SER A 618 -14.90 2.01 23.50
N HIS A 619 -13.90 1.70 24.33
CA HIS A 619 -13.11 0.47 24.26
C HIS A 619 -13.95 -0.78 24.53
N VAL A 620 -14.94 -0.69 25.42
CA VAL A 620 -15.89 -1.80 25.67
C VAL A 620 -16.67 -2.12 24.41
N PHE A 621 -17.17 -1.10 23.70
CA PHE A 621 -17.89 -1.31 22.45
C PHE A 621 -16.97 -1.83 21.33
N THR A 622 -15.74 -1.32 21.26
CA THR A 622 -14.73 -1.78 20.31
C THR A 622 -14.47 -3.27 20.46
N GLU A 623 -14.19 -3.75 21.68
CA GLU A 623 -13.93 -5.18 21.90
C GLU A 623 -15.18 -6.04 21.70
N PHE A 624 -16.37 -5.54 22.05
CA PHE A 624 -17.63 -6.20 21.70
C PHE A 624 -17.79 -6.38 20.17
N ALA A 625 -17.47 -5.35 19.39
CA ALA A 625 -17.53 -5.42 17.93
C ALA A 625 -16.49 -6.39 17.36
N ARG A 626 -15.26 -6.36 17.88
CA ARG A 626 -14.16 -7.27 17.48
C ARG A 626 -14.43 -8.73 17.84
N ALA A 627 -15.16 -8.98 18.93
CA ALA A 627 -15.66 -10.31 19.31
C ALA A 627 -16.85 -10.78 18.44
N GLY A 628 -17.21 -10.03 17.39
CA GLY A 628 -18.29 -10.40 16.47
C GLY A 628 -19.68 -10.08 16.99
N GLY A 629 -19.81 -9.18 17.98
CA GLY A 629 -21.09 -8.82 18.60
C GLY A 629 -22.06 -8.05 17.70
N LEU A 630 -21.59 -7.44 16.61
CA LEU A 630 -22.42 -6.71 15.65
C LEU A 630 -23.17 -7.66 14.72
N ARG A 631 -24.30 -8.18 15.23
CA ARG A 631 -25.12 -9.18 14.55
C ARG A 631 -26.53 -8.64 14.40
N PHE A 632 -27.04 -8.63 13.17
CA PHE A 632 -28.26 -7.89 12.84
C PHE A 632 -29.46 -8.82 12.60
N ALA A 633 -30.64 -8.37 13.02
CA ALA A 633 -31.91 -9.07 12.85
C ALA A 633 -32.53 -8.85 11.46
N ASP A 634 -32.29 -7.68 10.87
CA ASP A 634 -32.67 -7.38 9.49
C ASP A 634 -31.61 -7.88 8.51
N ARG A 635 -32.06 -8.23 7.32
CA ARG A 635 -31.20 -8.63 6.21
C ARG A 635 -30.74 -7.38 5.46
N PHE A 636 -29.58 -7.49 4.83
CA PHE A 636 -29.15 -6.52 3.84
C PHE A 636 -30.18 -6.37 2.70
N ASP A 637 -30.43 -5.12 2.32
CA ASP A 637 -31.22 -4.74 1.18
C ASP A 637 -30.36 -3.91 0.20
N PRO A 638 -30.07 -4.41 -1.01
CA PRO A 638 -29.28 -3.67 -1.99
C PRO A 638 -29.94 -2.37 -2.47
N ALA A 639 -31.25 -2.17 -2.25
CA ALA A 639 -31.92 -0.89 -2.50
C ALA A 639 -31.66 0.14 -1.39
N ASN A 640 -31.26 -0.32 -0.19
CA ASN A 640 -30.97 0.49 0.98
C ASN A 640 -29.59 0.17 1.58
N PRO A 641 -28.49 0.25 0.79
CA PRO A 641 -27.23 -0.36 1.16
C PRO A 641 -26.42 0.39 2.23
N LEU A 642 -26.83 1.64 2.54
CA LEU A 642 -26.19 2.46 3.57
C LEU A 642 -26.88 2.31 4.93
N THR A 643 -28.11 1.83 4.94
CA THR A 643 -28.97 1.75 6.12
C THR A 643 -29.34 0.32 6.50
N THR A 644 -28.95 -0.68 5.71
CA THR A 644 -29.14 -2.09 6.04
C THR A 644 -27.81 -2.87 5.95
N PRO A 645 -27.62 -3.90 6.80
CA PRO A 645 -28.43 -4.19 7.99
C PRO A 645 -28.18 -3.15 9.12
N SER A 646 -29.09 -3.00 10.07
CA SER A 646 -28.96 -1.97 11.14
C SER A 646 -29.55 -2.30 12.50
N ARG A 647 -30.42 -3.29 12.63
CA ARG A 647 -31.11 -3.60 13.89
C ARG A 647 -30.42 -4.74 14.62
N LEU A 648 -30.00 -4.53 15.86
CA LEU A 648 -29.32 -5.55 16.64
C LEU A 648 -30.22 -6.77 16.86
N ALA A 649 -29.69 -7.98 16.67
CA ALA A 649 -30.40 -9.23 16.91
C ALA A 649 -30.43 -9.58 18.41
N ILE A 650 -31.10 -8.77 19.23
CA ILE A 650 -31.06 -8.84 20.71
C ILE A 650 -31.38 -10.22 21.33
N ASP A 651 -32.13 -11.06 20.61
CA ASP A 651 -32.49 -12.42 21.02
C ASP A 651 -31.40 -13.45 20.69
N ASP A 652 -30.38 -13.09 19.92
CA ASP A 652 -29.26 -13.96 19.61
C ASP A 652 -28.29 -13.99 20.82
N PRO A 653 -28.13 -15.14 21.49
CA PRO A 653 -27.33 -15.22 22.72
C PRO A 653 -25.87 -14.87 22.49
N ARG A 654 -25.36 -15.03 21.25
CA ARG A 654 -23.97 -14.73 20.90
C ARG A 654 -23.63 -13.25 21.07
N ILE A 655 -24.61 -12.36 21.09
CA ILE A 655 -24.39 -10.93 21.36
C ILE A 655 -23.92 -10.72 22.79
N ARG A 656 -24.61 -11.31 23.77
CA ARG A 656 -24.20 -11.20 25.18
C ARG A 656 -22.94 -12.01 25.46
N THR A 657 -22.71 -13.12 24.74
CA THR A 657 -21.42 -13.84 24.76
C THR A 657 -20.27 -12.96 24.28
N ALA A 658 -20.41 -12.28 23.14
CA ALA A 658 -19.37 -11.36 22.65
C ALA A 658 -19.09 -10.20 23.62
N LEU A 659 -20.12 -9.69 24.31
CA LEU A 659 -19.92 -8.67 25.36
C LEU A 659 -19.22 -9.25 26.59
N ALA A 660 -19.50 -10.50 26.97
CA ALA A 660 -18.78 -11.20 28.03
C ALA A 660 -17.31 -11.42 27.68
N ASP A 661 -17.01 -11.87 26.45
CA ASP A 661 -15.65 -12.03 25.93
C ASP A 661 -14.88 -10.69 25.98
N ALA A 662 -15.55 -9.60 25.57
CA ALA A 662 -14.98 -8.25 25.65
C ALA A 662 -14.66 -7.84 27.10
N VAL A 663 -15.55 -8.11 28.06
CA VAL A 663 -15.31 -7.80 29.48
C VAL A 663 -14.14 -8.61 30.05
N GLN A 664 -14.03 -9.90 29.71
CA GLN A 664 -12.89 -10.72 30.12
C GLN A 664 -11.58 -10.21 29.54
N LEU A 665 -11.56 -9.88 28.25
CA LEU A 665 -10.38 -9.35 27.57
C LEU A 665 -9.90 -8.04 28.20
N LEU A 666 -10.83 -7.24 28.73
CA LEU A 666 -10.58 -5.97 29.39
C LEU A 666 -10.33 -6.10 30.90
N ASP A 667 -10.10 -7.31 31.43
CA ASP A 667 -9.78 -7.48 32.84
C ASP A 667 -8.56 -6.64 33.25
N GLY A 668 -8.66 -6.01 34.43
CA GLY A 668 -7.68 -5.03 34.92
C GLY A 668 -7.73 -3.64 34.24
N ILE A 669 -8.60 -3.41 33.24
CA ILE A 669 -8.80 -2.11 32.60
C ILE A 669 -10.18 -1.56 33.00
N PRO A 670 -10.29 -0.36 33.60
CA PRO A 670 -11.59 0.19 33.95
C PRO A 670 -12.50 0.34 32.73
N LEU A 671 -13.68 -0.27 32.76
CA LEU A 671 -14.63 -0.25 31.64
C LEU A 671 -15.14 1.17 31.31
N ASN A 672 -15.04 2.11 32.24
CA ASN A 672 -15.37 3.52 32.07
C ASN A 672 -14.13 4.44 31.98
N ALA A 673 -12.92 3.90 31.75
CA ALA A 673 -11.71 4.69 31.54
C ALA A 673 -11.89 5.71 30.40
N ARG A 674 -11.18 6.86 30.47
CA ARG A 674 -11.05 7.75 29.30
C ARG A 674 -10.17 7.04 28.29
N LEU A 675 -10.54 7.08 27.02
CA LEU A 675 -9.76 6.43 25.97
C LEU A 675 -8.31 6.91 25.97
N GLY A 676 -8.06 8.21 26.15
CA GLY A 676 -6.71 8.78 26.18
C GLY A 676 -5.83 8.30 27.33
N ASP A 677 -6.42 7.80 28.43
CA ASP A 677 -5.65 7.25 29.55
C ASP A 677 -5.15 5.82 29.25
N ILE A 678 -5.77 5.13 28.29
CA ILE A 678 -5.48 3.73 27.97
C ILE A 678 -5.02 3.51 26.52
N GLN A 679 -5.25 4.43 25.59
CA GLN A 679 -4.83 4.34 24.19
C GLN A 679 -3.77 5.38 23.89
N THR A 680 -2.54 4.90 23.67
CA THR A 680 -1.36 5.76 23.54
C THR A 680 -0.45 5.33 22.40
N GLU A 681 0.44 6.22 22.00
CA GLU A 681 1.59 5.92 21.17
C GLU A 681 2.89 6.31 21.91
N PRO A 682 3.85 5.38 22.07
CA PRO A 682 5.16 5.69 22.61
C PRO A 682 5.98 6.55 21.64
N ARG A 683 6.50 7.66 22.15
CA ARG A 683 7.55 8.46 21.51
C ARG A 683 8.66 8.69 22.52
N GLY A 684 9.67 7.82 22.48
CA GLY A 684 10.69 7.77 23.52
C GLY A 684 10.08 7.41 24.88
N ALA A 685 10.33 8.23 25.90
CA ALA A 685 9.76 8.05 27.23
C ALA A 685 8.29 8.53 27.34
N GLU A 686 7.81 9.33 26.38
CA GLU A 686 6.45 9.86 26.40
C GLU A 686 5.44 8.82 25.90
N ARG A 687 4.27 8.79 26.52
CA ARG A 687 3.09 8.05 26.06
C ARG A 687 2.05 9.08 25.61
N ILE A 688 2.00 9.35 24.31
CA ILE A 688 1.11 10.37 23.76
C ILE A 688 -0.28 9.74 23.59
N PRO A 689 -1.35 10.31 24.16
CA PRO A 689 -2.70 9.76 24.03
C PRO A 689 -3.20 9.90 22.59
N ILE A 690 -3.82 8.85 22.03
CA ILE A 690 -4.26 8.82 20.62
C ILE A 690 -5.76 8.53 20.54
N HIS A 691 -6.47 9.31 19.72
CA HIS A 691 -7.89 9.13 19.42
C HIS A 691 -8.10 8.31 18.14
N GLY A 692 -9.36 8.04 17.78
CA GLY A 692 -9.69 7.10 16.71
C GLY A 692 -9.80 5.67 17.24
N GLY A 693 -10.15 4.72 16.37
CA GLY A 693 -10.42 3.35 16.78
C GLY A 693 -10.59 2.38 15.62
N TRP A 694 -11.03 1.16 15.96
CA TRP A 694 -11.09 0.04 15.04
C TRP A 694 -12.23 0.16 14.00
N PRO A 695 -12.01 -0.29 12.74
CA PRO A 695 -13.01 -0.20 11.69
C PRO A 695 -14.22 -1.12 11.93
N GLU A 696 -14.07 -2.21 12.69
CA GLU A 696 -15.15 -3.13 13.08
C GLU A 696 -16.23 -2.41 13.90
N ALA A 697 -15.84 -1.43 14.73
CA ALA A 697 -16.78 -0.57 15.46
C ALA A 697 -17.43 0.51 14.57
N GLY A 698 -17.10 0.54 13.27
CA GLY A 698 -17.58 1.53 12.31
C GLY A 698 -16.92 2.90 12.46
N VAL A 699 -15.68 2.95 12.97
CA VAL A 699 -14.93 4.19 13.10
C VAL A 699 -14.31 4.59 11.75
N PHE A 700 -14.48 5.84 11.36
CA PHE A 700 -13.89 6.38 10.12
C PHE A 700 -12.40 6.72 10.27
N ASN A 701 -12.03 7.49 11.30
CA ASN A 701 -10.64 7.79 11.65
C ASN A 701 -10.00 6.59 12.33
N MET A 702 -9.35 5.75 11.53
CA MET A 702 -8.92 4.44 11.98
C MET A 702 -7.63 4.53 12.81
N THR A 703 -7.64 3.89 13.98
CA THR A 703 -6.46 3.70 14.83
C THR A 703 -6.53 2.27 15.37
N ILE A 704 -5.49 1.47 15.08
CA ILE A 704 -5.39 0.08 15.50
C ILE A 704 -4.28 -0.02 16.54
N ASN A 705 -4.69 -0.33 17.76
CA ASN A 705 -3.84 -0.70 18.86
C ASN A 705 -4.30 -2.06 19.37
N LEU A 706 -3.37 -2.96 19.62
CA LEU A 706 -3.69 -4.25 20.25
C LEU A 706 -3.83 -4.06 21.75
N VAL A 707 -4.85 -4.69 22.33
CA VAL A 707 -5.04 -4.71 23.77
C VAL A 707 -3.91 -5.48 24.45
N GLN A 708 -3.38 -4.90 25.51
CA GLN A 708 -2.47 -5.52 26.47
C GLN A 708 -3.22 -5.60 27.81
N PRO A 709 -3.46 -6.82 28.34
CA PRO A 709 -4.20 -7.02 29.59
C PRO A 709 -3.65 -6.16 30.74
N GLY A 710 -4.55 -5.53 31.50
CA GLY A 710 -4.20 -4.62 32.60
C GLY A 710 -3.52 -3.29 32.20
N VAL A 711 -3.20 -3.08 30.92
CA VAL A 711 -2.51 -1.86 30.44
C VAL A 711 -3.41 -1.02 29.53
N GLY A 712 -4.18 -1.65 28.64
CA GLY A 712 -4.97 -0.96 27.62
C GLY A 712 -4.38 -1.16 26.23
N TYR A 713 -4.18 -0.08 25.49
CA TYR A 713 -3.84 -0.04 24.07
C TYR A 713 -2.55 0.77 23.86
N PRO A 714 -1.38 0.27 24.29
CA PRO A 714 -0.21 1.11 24.51
C PRO A 714 0.55 1.49 23.23
N LYS A 715 0.27 0.86 22.08
CA LYS A 715 1.02 1.05 20.83
C LYS A 715 0.10 1.02 19.62
N VAL A 716 0.21 2.04 18.77
CA VAL A 716 -0.43 2.06 17.45
C VAL A 716 0.40 1.21 16.50
N VAL A 717 -0.22 0.20 15.89
CA VAL A 717 0.44 -0.66 14.90
C VAL A 717 0.07 -0.25 13.48
N HIS A 718 -1.10 0.35 13.30
CA HIS A 718 -1.67 0.71 12.01
C HIS A 718 -2.76 1.77 12.21
N GLY A 719 -3.04 2.61 11.21
CA GLY A 719 -4.09 3.62 11.31
C GLY A 719 -3.82 4.84 10.44
N THR A 720 -4.58 5.91 10.64
CA THR A 720 -4.37 7.20 9.98
C THR A 720 -2.89 7.59 10.02
N SER A 721 -2.28 7.70 8.84
CA SER A 721 -0.84 7.89 8.67
C SER A 721 -0.56 9.28 8.10
N PHE A 722 -0.56 9.41 6.76
CA PHE A 722 -0.64 10.70 6.09
C PHE A 722 -2.11 11.11 6.02
N LEU A 723 -2.42 12.34 6.43
CA LEU A 723 -3.76 12.90 6.31
C LEU A 723 -3.66 14.28 5.66
N MET A 724 -4.45 14.52 4.62
CA MET A 724 -4.47 15.78 3.88
C MET A 724 -5.89 16.15 3.47
N ALA A 725 -6.28 17.39 3.75
CA ALA A 725 -7.47 18.04 3.24
C ALA A 725 -7.03 19.27 2.42
N VAL A 726 -7.00 19.13 1.09
CA VAL A 726 -6.49 20.16 0.17
C VAL A 726 -7.60 20.68 -0.74
N GLU A 727 -7.65 22.00 -0.93
CA GLU A 727 -8.51 22.68 -1.89
C GLU A 727 -7.65 23.36 -2.97
N LEU A 728 -8.04 23.18 -4.23
CA LEU A 728 -7.30 23.65 -5.41
C LEU A 728 -7.80 25.01 -5.91
N GLY A 729 -7.76 26.00 -5.01
CA GLY A 729 -8.29 27.33 -5.26
C GLY A 729 -7.48 28.17 -6.26
N PRO A 730 -8.00 29.34 -6.69
CA PRO A 730 -7.37 30.20 -7.70
C PRO A 730 -6.00 30.77 -7.28
N ASN A 731 -5.72 30.81 -5.97
CA ASN A 731 -4.45 31.28 -5.41
C ASN A 731 -3.42 30.16 -5.20
N GLY A 732 -3.69 28.96 -5.74
CA GLY A 732 -2.93 27.74 -5.52
C GLY A 732 -3.52 26.86 -4.41
N PRO A 733 -2.97 25.64 -4.25
CA PRO A 733 -3.39 24.70 -3.22
C PRO A 733 -3.33 25.30 -1.82
N SER A 734 -4.35 25.01 -1.02
CA SER A 734 -4.43 25.42 0.38
C SER A 734 -5.15 24.37 1.20
N GLY A 735 -4.88 24.31 2.51
CA GLY A 735 -5.55 23.36 3.37
C GLY A 735 -4.71 22.90 4.53
N ARG A 736 -5.01 21.69 4.99
CA ARG A 736 -4.49 21.08 6.21
C ARG A 736 -3.87 19.74 5.88
N GLN A 737 -2.78 19.41 6.55
CA GLN A 737 -2.11 18.12 6.41
C GLN A 737 -1.37 17.75 7.68
N ILE A 738 -1.10 16.46 7.87
CA ILE A 738 -0.31 15.95 8.98
C ILE A 738 0.26 14.59 8.63
N LEU A 739 1.43 14.27 9.20
CA LEU A 739 1.97 12.92 9.26
C LEU A 739 1.91 12.48 10.72
N THR A 740 0.98 11.60 11.07
CA THR A 740 0.60 11.31 12.47
C THR A 740 1.76 10.81 13.33
N TYR A 741 2.69 10.08 12.74
CA TYR A 741 3.90 9.58 13.40
C TYR A 741 5.14 10.46 13.19
N SER A 742 4.97 11.67 12.67
CA SER A 742 6.04 12.65 12.43
C SER A 742 7.03 12.24 11.32
N GLN A 743 7.87 13.21 10.91
CA GLN A 743 8.68 13.14 9.68
C GLN A 743 9.87 12.16 9.77
N SER A 744 10.42 11.97 10.96
CA SER A 744 11.62 11.19 11.22
C SER A 744 11.33 9.99 12.11
N ALA A 745 11.87 8.82 11.77
CA ALA A 745 11.86 7.64 12.64
C ALA A 745 12.91 7.71 13.76
N ASN A 746 13.94 8.55 13.60
CA ASN A 746 15.03 8.69 14.56
C ASN A 746 14.55 9.37 15.86
N PRO A 747 14.62 8.70 17.03
CA PRO A 747 14.17 9.25 18.31
C PRO A 747 14.94 10.49 18.79
N ASN A 748 16.13 10.75 18.24
CA ASN A 748 16.94 11.93 18.53
C ASN A 748 16.66 13.12 17.58
N SER A 749 15.73 12.95 16.62
CA SER A 749 15.31 14.04 15.72
C SER A 749 14.31 14.96 16.39
N PRO A 750 14.36 16.29 16.14
CA PRO A 750 13.31 17.20 16.57
C PRO A 750 11.94 16.88 15.93
N TRP A 751 11.92 16.16 14.81
CA TRP A 751 10.71 15.82 14.04
C TRP A 751 10.25 14.37 14.27
N TYR A 752 10.57 13.81 15.44
CA TYR A 752 10.20 12.46 15.83
C TYR A 752 8.80 12.35 16.46
N ALA A 753 8.38 13.38 17.20
CA ALA A 753 7.15 13.33 18.01
C ALA A 753 6.28 14.60 17.91
N ASP A 754 6.76 15.62 17.21
CA ASP A 754 6.11 16.93 17.09
C ASP A 754 4.72 16.85 16.44
N GLN A 755 4.60 16.16 15.30
CA GLN A 755 3.31 15.96 14.64
C GLN A 755 2.44 14.92 15.36
N THR A 756 3.03 13.96 16.09
CA THR A 756 2.25 13.02 16.92
C THR A 756 1.51 13.73 18.05
N ARG A 757 2.16 14.69 18.73
CA ARG A 757 1.49 15.55 19.73
C ARG A 757 0.42 16.43 19.08
N LEU A 758 0.71 16.97 17.90
CA LEU A 758 -0.27 17.75 17.16
C LEU A 758 -1.51 16.93 16.79
N TYR A 759 -1.32 15.70 16.30
CA TYR A 759 -2.39 14.78 15.95
C TYR A 759 -3.23 14.37 17.16
N SER A 760 -2.59 14.13 18.31
CA SER A 760 -3.27 13.86 19.59
C SER A 760 -4.32 14.93 19.91
N GLY A 761 -3.99 16.21 19.69
CA GLY A 761 -4.90 17.34 19.85
C GLY A 761 -5.79 17.66 18.63
N LYS A 762 -5.88 16.76 17.63
CA LYS A 762 -6.56 16.97 16.33
C LYS A 762 -6.07 18.19 15.54
N GLY A 763 -4.86 18.66 15.83
CA GLY A 763 -4.19 19.75 15.13
C GLY A 763 -3.74 19.37 13.73
N PHE A 764 -3.17 20.33 13.02
CA PHE A 764 -2.73 20.17 11.64
C PHE A 764 -1.57 21.11 11.31
N ASP A 765 -0.78 20.71 10.33
CA ASP A 765 0.10 21.59 9.58
C ASP A 765 -0.67 22.21 8.39
N THR A 766 -0.30 23.41 7.97
CA THR A 766 -0.89 24.05 6.78
C THR A 766 -0.10 23.71 5.52
N ILE A 767 -0.79 23.61 4.38
CA ILE A 767 -0.17 23.34 3.07
C ILE A 767 0.72 24.51 2.62
N LYS A 768 1.93 24.20 2.14
CA LYS A 768 2.98 25.18 1.78
C LYS A 768 3.49 24.94 0.36
N PHE A 769 2.59 25.07 -0.60
CA PHE A 769 2.91 24.77 -1.98
C PHE A 769 3.61 25.93 -2.69
N THR A 770 3.04 27.14 -2.61
CA THR A 770 3.58 28.32 -3.30
C THR A 770 4.80 28.90 -2.59
N GLU A 771 5.69 29.55 -3.33
CA GLU A 771 6.84 30.29 -2.77
C GLU A 771 6.43 31.28 -1.66
N ARG A 772 5.25 31.90 -1.81
CA ARG A 772 4.71 32.83 -0.81
C ARG A 772 4.32 32.11 0.48
N GLN A 773 3.63 30.97 0.38
CA GLN A 773 3.28 30.17 1.56
C GLN A 773 4.54 29.63 2.25
N LEU A 774 5.52 29.18 1.47
CA LEU A 774 6.78 28.65 2.00
C LEU A 774 7.58 29.74 2.74
N LYS A 775 7.75 30.93 2.15
CA LYS A 775 8.45 32.06 2.77
C LYS A 775 7.73 32.64 4.00
N ALA A 776 6.44 32.37 4.15
CA ALA A 776 5.67 32.77 5.32
C ALA A 776 5.85 31.82 6.51
N ASP A 777 6.48 30.65 6.31
CA ASP A 777 6.78 29.73 7.40
C ASP A 777 7.88 30.30 8.31
N PRO A 778 7.62 30.45 9.62
CA PRO A 778 8.59 31.06 10.55
C PRO A 778 9.79 30.16 10.85
N ASN A 779 9.70 28.87 10.53
CA ASN A 779 10.73 27.85 10.77
C ASN A 779 11.48 27.48 9.47
N LEU A 780 11.32 28.27 8.39
CA LEU A 780 11.94 27.98 7.10
C LEU A 780 13.47 28.01 7.18
N VAL A 781 14.10 26.87 6.91
CA VAL A 781 15.56 26.74 6.79
C VAL A 781 15.92 26.39 5.35
N THR A 782 16.86 27.12 4.75
CA THR A 782 17.29 26.91 3.36
C THR A 782 18.76 26.52 3.29
N TYR A 783 19.06 25.47 2.54
CA TYR A 783 20.43 25.03 2.26
C TYR A 783 20.52 24.35 0.89
N ARG A 784 21.73 24.16 0.38
CA ARG A 784 21.98 23.47 -0.89
C ARG A 784 22.77 22.21 -0.64
N VAL A 785 22.37 21.13 -1.31
CA VAL A 785 23.13 19.88 -1.36
C VAL A 785 23.58 19.63 -2.80
N GLY A 786 24.74 19.02 -2.96
CA GLY A 786 25.28 18.70 -4.28
C GLY A 786 26.62 17.98 -4.21
N GLU A 787 26.98 17.38 -5.33
CA GLU A 787 28.24 16.67 -5.51
C GLU A 787 28.78 17.06 -6.88
N ARG A 788 30.05 17.52 -6.92
CA ARG A 788 30.73 17.78 -8.20
C ARG A 788 31.44 16.52 -8.65
N ALA A 789 31.40 16.23 -9.94
CA ALA A 789 32.28 15.23 -10.53
C ALA A 789 33.73 15.63 -10.21
N ALA A 790 34.52 14.70 -9.67
CA ALA A 790 35.94 14.93 -9.50
C ALA A 790 36.51 15.25 -10.90
N ALA A 791 37.02 16.47 -11.10
CA ALA A 791 37.79 16.77 -12.29
C ALA A 791 38.97 15.80 -12.30
N ASP A 792 39.09 14.98 -13.35
CA ASP A 792 40.24 14.11 -13.58
C ASP A 792 41.51 14.92 -13.33
N ARG A 793 42.21 14.61 -12.23
CA ARG A 793 43.52 15.18 -11.88
C ARG A 793 44.61 14.20 -12.26
#